data_AF-A0A9P5NZ14-F1
#
_entry.id   AF-A0A9P5NZ14-F1
#
_cell.length_a   1.000
_cell.length_b   1.000
_cell.length_c   1.000
_cell.angle_alpha   90.00
_cell.angle_beta   90.00
_cell.angle_gamma   90.00
#
_symmetry.space_group_name_H-M   'P 1'
#
loop_
_entity.id
_entity.type
_entity.pdbx_description
1 polymer ?
#
loop_
_entity_poly.entity_id
_entity_poly.type
_entity_poly.pdbx_seq_one_letter_code
_entity_poly.pdbx_strand_id
1 'polypeptide(L)'
;MFSRHNELVLPDLSTDLADEHDWKVGALRTLDFPMNTTAIAVEPVAGLLAAGTADGSIHIFGRPGVHCKITLPDPAEVRLLQFSVSTYNIVCLDGKNQMHIYNLLEFGRPKLVSSARYDQTNSITLSPSHTHVFVATQNGDIKTYDLTCLRKSPYNTPNLWKLYEEKMVASGVPSLVHFAPTNAVDCVIHPRNLDLMLVAYSGGVVLTGLTERSTIRAYELVLTPGAPGGARHGDILTHRRMMVTSIAAHPSGHFFVVGHADGSIAFWAVEDDNKPLLVRTLDAVDVNLVDASALDQEASGPLREPIFKLSWSSFPNSSDPRGGDTVLTVLGGLNSDNPPGLTVFLLPAFNPTEPPSEPAAPPDSLHPFFRSAMRESLTPKKTFFYGTFGVVQDYLLIPRSSPHFSGNFDPYAILLIIESDNMRTVESYQFPPPGFIQQSAQPHSMEDVEQDEKDEEMPNSANSGMLSPPPPPPLPKSPRHLNNAPLQFRMPVPLLCGSSGILGGQLIKLDNEIYQDFVKKSGNDHTLDFKGGQAYADIDKMNELKLSKYQPHRIVVTHNRDLSVRFFDISTQLLIPSPTTDLVEHEWPEPLPALNVHLDELFDDAELVEYISCPPDKIAIQSVQVATDALECAIALKSGEIVVCHPAFNRPVTSSPKVLSDTEIILLDHLEPLLGSRLTPSFIFAPGKGPVETYALSDVGFLAASYKDGSLFVIDMRGPKIIFSQLMDKKSKRASILPQGHISLSSSHGSGPDVVKSLAWTISPLENDPQLRVRLIAARQSGEADIYTLSASGNPMSWGISGEPVASKAIPDPLPDGIFVLDIKGARCKADRTHLSATFKNTPATSLPTGGLGSAGNRNSNTQRQNILITVGAKGARSTANLNGDKVGKVEWGNKVGGVSGVQVVDHLDSRALVVQTDRHDALIYTLPHLEYICTLQLSPITSLPLSIDESGDYLAWALSPQARTSGVIHSATYGTLFDIRRAYTLPDIDFASSRGPVPPQPQPVSLGPPSVLGYWFSFNQTKTGEQIDALLGGPDRPIPEKKEVESSDATGPGLAGSASGAASNLVAGAAAVQANLYNRLASALNERGQMLGDLEERFNSLEEGSRSMVAQAKRLATQSAAKSWFGF
;
A
#
# COMPACT_ATOMS: atom_id res chain seq x y z
N MET A 1 -26.79 -44.39 51.09
CA MET A 1 -25.70 -44.88 50.23
C MET A 1 -25.11 -43.67 49.52
N PHE A 2 -23.95 -43.19 49.97
CA PHE A 2 -23.26 -42.08 49.33
C PHE A 2 -22.48 -42.63 48.13
N SER A 3 -22.96 -42.38 46.92
CA SER A 3 -22.18 -42.59 45.70
C SER A 3 -21.08 -41.52 45.68
N ARG A 4 -19.84 -41.92 45.98
CA ARG A 4 -18.64 -41.12 45.71
C ARG A 4 -18.64 -40.83 44.21
N HIS A 5 -18.97 -39.60 43.82
CA HIS A 5 -18.59 -39.08 42.52
C HIS A 5 -17.06 -39.05 42.53
N ASN A 6 -16.42 -39.88 41.71
CA ASN A 6 -15.02 -39.66 41.36
C ASN A 6 -14.99 -38.35 40.58
N GLU A 7 -14.73 -37.23 41.24
CA GLU A 7 -14.36 -36.00 40.55
C GLU A 7 -13.10 -36.31 39.74
N LEU A 8 -13.23 -36.30 38.41
CA LEU A 8 -12.10 -36.33 37.50
C LEU A 8 -11.27 -35.06 37.74
N VAL A 9 -10.18 -35.18 38.50
CA VAL A 9 -9.24 -34.09 38.73
C VAL A 9 -8.36 -33.96 37.49
N LEU A 10 -8.70 -33.01 36.63
CA LEU A 10 -7.85 -32.59 35.51
C LEU A 10 -6.74 -31.66 36.01
N PRO A 11 -5.54 -31.69 35.41
CA PRO A 11 -4.48 -30.75 35.77
C PRO A 11 -4.87 -29.32 35.37
N ASP A 12 -4.52 -28.35 36.22
CA ASP A 12 -4.58 -26.94 35.87
C ASP A 12 -3.49 -26.63 34.83
N LEU A 13 -3.91 -26.05 33.72
CA LEU A 13 -3.05 -25.71 32.59
C LEU A 13 -2.52 -24.28 32.69
N SER A 14 -2.94 -23.49 33.69
CA SER A 14 -2.65 -22.04 33.78
C SER A 14 -1.60 -21.66 34.84
N THR A 15 -0.77 -22.61 35.29
CA THR A 15 0.09 -22.44 36.48
C THR A 15 1.05 -21.25 36.42
N ASP A 16 1.66 -21.00 35.26
CA ASP A 16 2.63 -19.90 35.06
C ASP A 16 1.98 -18.63 34.49
N LEU A 17 0.65 -18.59 34.42
CA LEU A 17 -0.15 -17.44 33.95
C LEU A 17 -1.16 -16.96 35.00
N ALA A 18 -1.04 -17.49 36.22
CA ALA A 18 -1.98 -17.23 37.32
C ALA A 18 -1.73 -15.87 38.01
N ASP A 19 -0.53 -15.28 37.90
CA ASP A 19 -0.24 -13.95 38.44
C ASP A 19 -0.56 -12.86 37.41
N GLU A 20 -1.14 -11.75 37.88
CA GLU A 20 -1.43 -10.58 37.04
C GLU A 20 -0.15 -9.97 36.44
N HIS A 21 0.99 -10.09 37.14
CA HIS A 21 2.27 -9.54 36.70
C HIS A 21 2.87 -10.27 35.49
N ASP A 22 2.43 -11.50 35.20
CA ASP A 22 2.85 -12.26 34.03
C ASP A 22 2.27 -11.66 32.73
N TRP A 23 1.20 -10.88 32.84
CA TRP A 23 0.52 -10.24 31.73
C TRP A 23 1.00 -8.79 31.54
N LYS A 24 1.71 -8.54 30.45
CA LYS A 24 2.24 -7.22 30.12
C LYS A 24 1.83 -6.81 28.72
N VAL A 25 0.68 -6.14 28.61
CA VAL A 25 0.17 -5.66 27.34
C VAL A 25 1.05 -4.53 26.80
N GLY A 26 1.44 -4.63 25.52
CA GLY A 26 2.23 -3.60 24.84
C GLY A 26 1.91 -3.49 23.35
N ALA A 27 1.97 -2.26 22.82
CA ALA A 27 1.91 -2.00 21.39
C ALA A 27 3.34 -2.03 20.82
N LEU A 28 3.59 -2.92 19.87
CA LEU A 28 4.92 -3.17 19.33
C LEU A 28 5.24 -2.23 18.17
N ARG A 29 4.37 -2.17 17.16
CA ARG A 29 4.52 -1.27 16.00
C ARG A 29 3.15 -1.00 15.37
N THR A 30 2.98 0.23 14.87
CA THR A 30 1.76 0.64 14.14
C THR A 30 2.08 0.86 12.67
N LEU A 31 1.22 0.32 11.82
CA LEU A 31 1.24 0.44 10.37
C LEU A 31 0.15 1.41 9.96
N ASP A 32 0.53 2.43 9.20
CA ASP A 32 -0.41 3.37 8.62
C ASP A 32 -0.61 3.03 7.14
N PHE A 33 -1.87 3.01 6.72
CA PHE A 33 -2.29 2.81 5.34
C PHE A 33 -2.78 4.17 4.82
N PRO A 34 -1.88 5.02 4.31
CA PRO A 34 -2.25 6.36 3.83
C PRO A 34 -3.33 6.26 2.77
N MET A 35 -4.52 6.75 3.11
CA MET A 35 -5.61 6.99 2.18
C MET A 35 -5.65 8.46 1.83
N ASN A 36 -6.26 8.80 0.70
CA ASN A 36 -6.37 10.16 0.21
C ASN A 36 -4.99 10.79 -0.02
N THR A 37 -4.16 10.13 -0.83
CA THR A 37 -2.92 10.72 -1.32
C THR A 37 -3.24 11.89 -2.25
N THR A 38 -2.66 13.04 -1.98
CA THR A 38 -2.96 14.31 -2.67
C THR A 38 -1.77 14.82 -3.47
N ALA A 39 -0.55 14.42 -3.12
CA ALA A 39 0.66 14.80 -3.85
C ALA A 39 1.69 13.65 -3.83
N ILE A 40 2.46 13.52 -4.90
CA ILE A 40 3.57 12.56 -5.01
C ILE A 40 4.80 13.27 -5.59
N ALA A 41 5.99 12.87 -5.14
CA ALA A 41 7.26 13.43 -5.59
C ALA A 41 8.34 12.36 -5.65
N VAL A 42 9.30 12.50 -6.56
CA VAL A 42 10.45 11.60 -6.70
C VAL A 42 11.75 12.37 -6.65
N GLU A 43 12.76 11.82 -5.99
CA GLU A 43 14.16 12.25 -6.10
C GLU A 43 14.89 11.22 -6.96
N PRO A 44 15.14 11.52 -8.25
CA PRO A 44 15.60 10.50 -9.19
C PRO A 44 17.08 10.14 -9.06
N VAL A 45 17.91 10.98 -8.40
CA VAL A 45 19.35 10.69 -8.27
C VAL A 45 19.60 9.66 -7.17
N ALA A 46 18.98 9.84 -6.01
CA ALA A 46 19.01 8.91 -4.90
C ALA A 46 18.03 7.74 -5.09
N GLY A 47 16.92 7.97 -5.81
CA GLY A 47 15.85 6.98 -5.97
C GLY A 47 14.93 6.92 -4.75
N LEU A 48 14.46 8.07 -4.29
CA LEU A 48 13.48 8.21 -3.19
C LEU A 48 12.10 8.59 -3.75
N LEU A 49 11.04 8.09 -3.11
CA LEU A 49 9.65 8.49 -3.37
C LEU A 49 9.08 9.15 -2.11
N ALA A 50 8.28 10.21 -2.29
CA ALA A 50 7.45 10.76 -1.23
C ALA A 50 5.98 10.86 -1.66
N ALA A 51 5.08 10.57 -0.73
CA ALA A 51 3.64 10.71 -0.90
C ALA A 51 3.05 11.55 0.24
N GLY A 52 2.35 12.62 -0.11
CA GLY A 52 1.62 13.50 0.80
C GLY A 52 0.14 13.17 0.84
N THR A 53 -0.48 13.30 2.01
CA THR A 53 -1.89 12.95 2.24
C THR A 53 -2.74 14.15 2.67
N ALA A 54 -4.05 14.01 2.55
CA ALA A 54 -5.02 15.03 2.92
C ALA A 54 -5.04 15.37 4.43
N ASP A 55 -4.58 14.46 5.30
CA ASP A 55 -4.47 14.67 6.75
C ASP A 55 -3.17 15.38 7.19
N GLY A 56 -2.29 15.71 6.25
CA GLY A 56 -1.02 16.39 6.55
C GLY A 56 0.11 15.46 6.97
N SER A 57 0.10 14.21 6.47
CA SER A 57 1.23 13.30 6.61
C SER A 57 2.03 13.23 5.30
N ILE A 58 3.35 13.04 5.41
CA ILE A 58 4.27 12.81 4.29
C ILE A 58 4.98 11.48 4.57
N HIS A 59 4.82 10.53 3.66
CA HIS A 59 5.46 9.21 3.72
C HIS A 59 6.60 9.17 2.70
N ILE A 60 7.81 8.81 3.15
CA ILE A 60 9.03 8.73 2.34
C ILE A 60 9.44 7.26 2.22
N PHE A 61 9.74 6.82 1.02
CA PHE A 61 10.09 5.45 0.66
C PHE A 61 11.42 5.39 -0.09
N GLY A 62 12.16 4.30 0.12
CA GLY A 62 13.45 4.03 -0.50
C GLY A 62 13.70 2.52 -0.64
N ARG A 63 14.92 2.08 -0.41
CA ARG A 63 15.30 0.66 -0.32
C ARG A 63 14.46 -0.11 0.72
N PRO A 64 14.48 -1.44 0.70
CA PRO A 64 13.95 -2.25 1.80
C PRO A 64 14.38 -1.72 3.17
N GLY A 65 13.42 -1.57 4.09
CA GLY A 65 13.61 -0.97 5.42
C GLY A 65 13.57 0.56 5.48
N VAL A 66 13.69 1.26 4.35
CA VAL A 66 13.63 2.73 4.27
C VAL A 66 12.19 3.20 4.12
N HIS A 67 11.51 3.38 5.26
CA HIS A 67 10.19 4.00 5.33
C HIS A 67 10.13 5.00 6.50
N CYS A 68 9.77 6.25 6.21
CA CYS A 68 9.62 7.28 7.23
C CYS A 68 8.30 8.03 7.05
N LYS A 69 7.59 8.29 8.15
CA LYS A 69 6.41 9.17 8.20
C LYS A 69 6.78 10.47 8.90
N ILE A 70 6.44 11.59 8.28
CA ILE A 70 6.53 12.94 8.82
C ILE A 70 5.11 13.49 8.91
N THR A 71 4.76 14.14 10.01
CA THR A 71 3.49 14.85 10.15
C THR A 71 3.76 16.35 10.15
N LEU A 72 2.93 17.11 9.43
CA LEU A 72 3.00 18.57 9.42
C LEU A 72 2.75 19.14 10.83
N PRO A 73 3.35 20.28 11.19
CA PRO A 73 3.15 20.89 12.51
C PRO A 73 1.70 21.25 12.82
N ASP A 74 0.97 21.67 11.78
CA ASP A 74 -0.46 21.93 11.81
C ASP A 74 -1.10 21.03 10.75
N PRO A 75 -1.88 20.00 11.14
CA PRO A 75 -2.48 19.06 10.20
C PRO A 75 -3.34 19.77 9.15
N ALA A 76 -2.84 19.79 7.91
CA ALA A 76 -3.48 20.37 6.74
C ALA A 76 -3.10 19.55 5.51
N GLU A 77 -3.95 19.53 4.48
CA GLU A 77 -3.70 18.80 3.24
C GLU A 77 -2.34 19.16 2.62
N VAL A 78 -1.56 18.16 2.25
CA VAL A 78 -0.33 18.35 1.46
C VAL A 78 -0.74 18.63 0.00
N ARG A 79 -0.65 19.88 -0.45
CA ARG A 79 -1.14 20.29 -1.77
C ARG A 79 -0.08 20.14 -2.86
N LEU A 80 1.15 20.63 -2.61
CA LEU A 80 2.28 20.46 -3.52
C LEU A 80 3.46 19.84 -2.77
N LEU A 81 4.15 18.92 -3.41
CA LEU A 81 5.29 18.19 -2.85
C LEU A 81 6.37 18.04 -3.92
N GLN A 82 7.60 18.45 -3.62
CA GLN A 82 8.75 18.27 -4.52
C GLN A 82 10.04 18.04 -3.71
N PHE A 83 10.98 17.30 -4.29
CA PHE A 83 12.34 17.21 -3.79
C PHE A 83 13.22 18.30 -4.40
N SER A 84 14.00 18.98 -3.57
CA SER A 84 15.11 19.83 -4.02
C SER A 84 16.37 18.96 -4.12
N VAL A 85 16.76 18.60 -5.33
CA VAL A 85 17.97 17.81 -5.59
C VAL A 85 19.25 18.57 -5.18
N SER A 86 19.27 19.89 -5.39
CA SER A 86 20.43 20.73 -5.12
C SER A 86 20.76 20.82 -3.62
N THR A 87 19.74 21.05 -2.78
CA THR A 87 19.89 21.16 -1.31
C THR A 87 19.58 19.88 -0.55
N TYR A 88 19.08 18.83 -1.22
CA TYR A 88 18.65 17.57 -0.63
C TYR A 88 17.58 17.74 0.47
N ASN A 89 16.55 18.54 0.15
CA ASN A 89 15.43 18.84 1.04
C ASN A 89 14.10 18.40 0.41
N ILE A 90 13.09 18.11 1.23
CA ILE A 90 11.69 18.04 0.81
C ILE A 90 11.05 19.40 0.99
N VAL A 91 10.38 19.88 -0.05
CA VAL A 91 9.59 21.12 -0.04
C VAL A 91 8.12 20.74 -0.18
N CYS A 92 7.34 21.07 0.85
CA CYS A 92 5.90 20.83 0.90
C CYS A 92 5.16 22.16 1.00
N LEU A 93 4.08 22.35 0.26
CA LEU A 93 3.15 23.47 0.42
C LEU A 93 1.79 22.92 0.82
N ASP A 94 1.31 23.34 1.98
CA ASP A 94 0.04 22.85 2.54
C ASP A 94 -1.19 23.59 1.97
N GLY A 95 -2.39 23.14 2.35
CA GLY A 95 -3.67 23.76 2.00
C GLY A 95 -3.88 25.16 2.59
N LYS A 96 -3.04 25.61 3.54
CA LYS A 96 -3.06 26.95 4.15
C LYS A 96 -2.05 27.91 3.47
N ASN A 97 -1.41 27.48 2.38
CA ASN A 97 -0.33 28.18 1.67
C ASN A 97 0.91 28.43 2.56
N GLN A 98 1.21 27.50 3.46
CA GLN A 98 2.43 27.45 4.24
C GLN A 98 3.39 26.43 3.65
N MET A 99 4.58 26.91 3.26
CA MET A 99 5.64 26.09 2.70
C MET A 99 6.52 25.57 3.84
N HIS A 100 6.68 24.26 3.96
CA HIS A 100 7.51 23.57 4.95
C HIS A 100 8.72 22.93 4.27
N ILE A 101 9.91 23.05 4.88
CA ILE A 101 11.16 22.50 4.37
C ILE A 101 11.72 21.48 5.36
N TYR A 102 11.92 20.25 4.90
CA TYR A 102 12.51 19.16 5.69
C TYR A 102 13.86 18.74 5.11
N ASN A 103 14.86 18.56 5.97
CA ASN A 103 16.21 18.21 5.56
C ASN A 103 16.45 16.70 5.63
N LEU A 104 16.99 16.13 4.56
CA LEU A 104 17.30 14.70 4.41
C LEU A 104 18.77 14.36 4.65
N LEU A 105 19.63 15.35 4.90
CA LEU A 105 21.06 15.14 5.16
C LEU A 105 21.35 14.64 6.59
N GLU A 106 20.42 14.83 7.52
CA GLU A 106 20.60 14.37 8.89
C GLU A 106 20.24 12.89 9.01
N PHE A 107 21.07 12.15 9.75
CA PHE A 107 20.82 10.76 10.09
C PHE A 107 19.58 10.62 10.97
N GLY A 108 18.70 9.67 10.62
CA GLY A 108 17.44 9.39 11.30
C GLY A 108 16.24 10.03 10.60
N ARG A 109 15.28 10.51 11.39
CA ARG A 109 14.05 11.11 10.86
C ARG A 109 14.30 12.53 10.34
N PRO A 110 13.79 12.90 9.15
CA PRO A 110 13.98 14.25 8.62
C PRO A 110 13.36 15.31 9.54
N LYS A 111 14.13 16.36 9.82
CA LYS A 111 13.68 17.45 10.69
C LYS A 111 13.14 18.62 9.89
N LEU A 112 12.10 19.26 10.43
CA LEU A 112 11.60 20.53 9.91
C LEU A 112 12.66 21.61 10.17
N VAL A 113 13.11 22.26 9.11
CA VAL A 113 14.15 23.29 9.20
C VAL A 113 13.57 24.70 9.12
N SER A 114 12.56 24.91 8.26
CA SER A 114 11.93 26.22 8.12
C SER A 114 10.49 26.11 7.64
N SER A 115 9.72 27.17 7.86
CA SER A 115 8.39 27.31 7.30
C SER A 115 8.12 28.76 6.89
N ALA A 116 7.51 28.96 5.72
CA ALA A 116 7.23 30.28 5.17
C ALA A 116 5.83 30.33 4.57
N ARG A 117 5.01 31.29 5.03
CA ARG A 117 3.66 31.49 4.51
C ARG A 117 3.66 32.40 3.27
N TYR A 118 2.86 32.05 2.27
CA TYR A 118 2.63 32.83 1.06
C TYR A 118 1.17 33.22 0.92
N ASP A 119 0.90 34.10 -0.04
CA ASP A 119 -0.46 34.32 -0.53
C ASP A 119 -0.93 33.08 -1.30
N GLN A 120 -2.18 33.08 -1.75
CA GLN A 120 -2.73 31.98 -2.53
C GLN A 120 -1.81 31.64 -3.70
N THR A 121 -1.26 30.42 -3.67
CA THR A 121 -0.21 29.96 -4.57
C THR A 121 -0.78 28.90 -5.49
N ASN A 122 -0.45 28.94 -6.77
CA ASN A 122 -0.95 27.96 -7.74
C ASN A 122 0.08 26.84 -7.95
N SER A 123 1.34 27.19 -8.25
CA SER A 123 2.43 26.22 -8.44
C SER A 123 3.74 26.61 -7.75
N ILE A 124 4.64 25.63 -7.61
CA ILE A 124 6.03 25.82 -7.20
C ILE A 124 6.96 25.15 -8.21
N THR A 125 8.09 25.79 -8.51
CA THR A 125 9.08 25.30 -9.47
C THR A 125 10.46 25.27 -8.85
N LEU A 126 11.11 24.11 -8.91
CA LEU A 126 12.48 23.87 -8.45
C LEU A 126 13.40 23.56 -9.63
N SER A 127 14.70 23.76 -9.42
CA SER A 127 15.74 23.38 -10.38
C SER A 127 16.76 22.44 -9.74
N PRO A 128 17.24 21.41 -10.45
CA PRO A 128 18.39 20.63 -10.00
C PRO A 128 19.68 21.44 -9.93
N SER A 129 19.74 22.58 -10.63
CA SER A 129 20.96 23.34 -10.88
C SER A 129 21.13 24.57 -10.00
N HIS A 130 20.10 25.02 -9.28
CA HIS A 130 20.17 26.16 -8.36
C HIS A 130 19.31 25.91 -7.12
N THR A 131 19.40 26.78 -6.11
CA THR A 131 18.88 26.50 -4.75
C THR A 131 17.61 27.30 -4.40
N HIS A 132 17.08 28.07 -5.35
CA HIS A 132 15.85 28.83 -5.17
C HIS A 132 14.59 28.09 -5.64
N VAL A 133 13.48 28.30 -4.91
CA VAL A 133 12.12 27.91 -5.29
C VAL A 133 11.45 29.12 -5.93
N PHE A 134 10.80 28.95 -7.09
CA PHE A 134 9.86 29.92 -7.64
C PHE A 134 8.44 29.59 -7.18
N VAL A 135 7.71 30.59 -6.71
CA VAL A 135 6.36 30.46 -6.15
C VAL A 135 5.41 31.32 -6.97
N ALA A 136 4.58 30.68 -7.79
CA ALA A 136 3.60 31.34 -8.65
C ALA A 136 2.32 31.65 -7.86
N THR A 137 2.05 32.94 -7.64
CA THR A 137 0.88 33.37 -6.86
C THR A 137 -0.33 33.62 -7.74
N GLN A 138 -1.53 33.52 -7.17
CA GLN A 138 -2.79 33.79 -7.88
C GLN A 138 -2.89 35.25 -8.38
N ASN A 139 -2.15 36.18 -7.77
CA ASN A 139 -2.09 37.57 -8.24
C ASN A 139 -1.25 37.74 -9.53
N GLY A 140 -0.54 36.68 -9.95
CA GLY A 140 0.34 36.65 -11.11
C GLY A 140 1.79 37.05 -10.83
N ASP A 141 2.12 37.39 -9.59
CA ASP A 141 3.51 37.64 -9.19
C ASP A 141 4.24 36.31 -8.93
N ILE A 142 5.53 36.28 -9.30
CA ILE A 142 6.43 35.15 -9.03
C ILE A 142 7.39 35.54 -7.91
N LYS A 143 7.17 34.96 -6.73
CA LYS A 143 8.01 35.15 -5.54
C LYS A 143 9.10 34.08 -5.51
N THR A 144 10.18 34.33 -4.77
CA THR A 144 11.29 33.37 -4.65
C THR A 144 11.66 33.08 -3.20
N TYR A 145 12.13 31.86 -2.96
CA TYR A 145 12.63 31.42 -1.66
C TYR A 145 13.98 30.73 -1.80
N ASP A 146 14.93 31.10 -0.95
CA ASP A 146 16.27 30.53 -0.94
C ASP A 146 16.32 29.33 0.03
N LEU A 147 16.51 28.12 -0.50
CA LEU A 147 16.58 26.90 0.31
C LEU A 147 17.90 26.76 1.08
N THR A 148 18.97 27.42 0.63
CA THR A 148 20.25 27.40 1.32
C THR A 148 20.26 28.37 2.49
N CYS A 149 19.71 29.57 2.28
CA CYS A 149 19.64 30.61 3.32
C CYS A 149 18.35 30.54 4.15
N LEU A 150 17.40 29.67 3.79
CA LEU A 150 16.13 29.43 4.48
C LEU A 150 15.29 30.71 4.68
N ARG A 151 15.26 31.56 3.65
CA ARG A 151 14.57 32.86 3.68
C ARG A 151 13.87 33.18 2.37
N LYS A 152 12.84 34.04 2.44
CA LYS A 152 12.28 34.66 1.23
C LYS A 152 13.36 35.53 0.59
N SER A 153 13.58 35.34 -0.71
CA SER A 153 14.55 36.13 -1.44
C SER A 153 13.95 37.52 -1.78
N PRO A 154 14.80 38.56 -1.90
CA PRO A 154 14.36 39.88 -2.37
C PRO A 154 13.94 39.90 -3.85
N TYR A 155 14.25 38.86 -4.62
CA TYR A 155 13.89 38.76 -6.03
C TYR A 155 12.39 38.45 -6.17
N ASN A 156 11.67 39.36 -6.80
CA ASN A 156 10.25 39.22 -7.12
C ASN A 156 10.01 39.65 -8.58
N THR A 157 9.24 38.85 -9.30
CA THR A 157 8.78 39.20 -10.66
C THR A 157 7.33 39.65 -10.57
N PRO A 158 6.99 40.88 -10.96
CA PRO A 158 5.59 41.34 -10.96
C PRO A 158 4.77 40.59 -12.01
N ASN A 159 3.46 40.75 -12.00
CA ASN A 159 2.57 40.21 -13.03
C ASN A 159 2.93 40.73 -14.45
N LEU A 160 3.74 39.96 -15.19
CA LEU A 160 4.25 40.32 -16.50
C LEU A 160 3.16 40.33 -17.57
N TRP A 161 2.14 39.48 -17.44
CA TRP A 161 1.02 39.44 -18.38
C TRP A 161 0.20 40.71 -18.32
N LYS A 162 -0.11 41.18 -17.10
CA LYS A 162 -0.83 42.45 -16.90
C LYS A 162 -0.04 43.63 -17.49
N LEU A 163 1.27 43.68 -17.25
CA LEU A 163 2.14 44.73 -17.81
C LEU A 163 2.18 44.67 -19.35
N TYR A 164 2.16 43.48 -19.93
CA TYR A 164 2.07 43.29 -21.37
C TYR A 164 0.73 43.80 -21.92
N GLU A 165 -0.39 43.45 -21.30
CA GLU A 165 -1.73 43.92 -21.71
C GLU A 165 -1.85 45.45 -21.62
N GLU A 166 -1.38 46.04 -20.52
CA GLU A 166 -1.35 47.49 -20.35
C GLU A 166 -0.50 48.19 -21.43
N LYS A 167 0.63 47.59 -21.81
CA LYS A 167 1.51 48.09 -22.89
C LYS A 167 0.82 48.00 -24.26
N MET A 168 0.09 46.91 -24.55
CA MET A 168 -0.66 46.73 -25.79
C MET A 168 -1.79 47.75 -25.93
N VAL A 169 -2.54 47.99 -24.84
CA VAL A 169 -3.57 49.02 -24.79
C VAL A 169 -2.96 50.41 -24.98
N ALA A 170 -1.84 50.70 -24.30
CA ALA A 170 -1.15 51.98 -24.42
C ALA A 170 -0.58 52.23 -25.84
N SER A 171 -0.20 51.17 -26.57
CA SER A 171 0.24 51.28 -27.97
C SER A 171 -0.90 51.46 -28.98
N GLY A 172 -2.16 51.54 -28.52
CA GLY A 172 -3.32 51.76 -29.38
C GLY A 172 -3.77 50.53 -30.16
N VAL A 173 -3.38 49.32 -29.72
CA VAL A 173 -3.86 48.05 -30.28
C VAL A 173 -5.09 47.62 -29.46
N PRO A 174 -6.33 47.79 -29.97
CA PRO A 174 -7.51 47.37 -29.24
C PRO A 174 -7.57 45.85 -29.13
N SER A 175 -7.78 45.34 -27.91
CA SER A 175 -8.01 43.90 -27.70
C SER A 175 -9.30 43.48 -28.41
N LEU A 176 -9.21 42.50 -29.30
CA LEU A 176 -10.36 41.94 -30.03
C LEU A 176 -11.26 41.06 -29.14
N VAL A 177 -10.83 40.80 -27.91
CA VAL A 177 -11.44 39.86 -26.96
C VAL A 177 -11.43 40.45 -25.55
N HIS A 178 -12.37 40.04 -24.69
CA HIS A 178 -12.39 40.45 -23.28
C HIS A 178 -11.13 39.99 -22.53
N PHE A 179 -10.66 40.82 -21.58
CA PHE A 179 -9.52 40.48 -20.72
C PHE A 179 -9.80 39.22 -19.91
N ALA A 180 -8.87 38.28 -19.97
CA ALA A 180 -8.87 37.09 -19.13
C ALA A 180 -8.37 37.45 -17.71
N PRO A 181 -8.62 36.59 -16.70
CA PRO A 181 -7.88 36.68 -15.45
C PRO A 181 -6.36 36.72 -15.72
N THR A 182 -5.59 37.36 -14.84
CA THR A 182 -4.14 37.50 -15.00
C THR A 182 -3.36 36.65 -14.00
N ASN A 183 -3.99 35.60 -13.46
CA ASN A 183 -3.36 34.71 -12.48
C ASN A 183 -2.26 33.86 -13.13
N ALA A 184 -1.13 33.72 -12.44
CA ALA A 184 -0.08 32.79 -12.85
C ALA A 184 -0.55 31.36 -12.56
N VAL A 185 -0.48 30.51 -13.57
CA VAL A 185 -0.93 29.11 -13.52
C VAL A 185 0.26 28.21 -13.21
N ASP A 186 1.34 28.33 -13.99
CA ASP A 186 2.54 27.53 -13.82
C ASP A 186 3.82 28.21 -14.34
N CYS A 187 4.99 27.70 -13.94
CA CYS A 187 6.30 28.18 -14.35
C CYS A 187 7.21 27.03 -14.78
N VAL A 188 7.84 27.14 -15.95
CA VAL A 188 8.81 26.17 -16.47
C VAL A 188 10.13 26.88 -16.76
N ILE A 189 11.20 26.44 -16.10
CA ILE A 189 12.56 26.88 -16.39
C ILE A 189 12.97 26.31 -17.75
N HIS A 190 13.58 27.12 -18.61
CA HIS A 190 13.97 26.66 -19.93
C HIS A 190 14.97 25.48 -19.81
N PRO A 191 14.74 24.33 -20.46
CA PRO A 191 15.46 23.09 -20.16
C PRO A 191 16.98 23.15 -20.34
N ARG A 192 17.47 24.10 -21.15
CA ARG A 192 18.87 24.26 -21.51
C ARG A 192 19.47 25.63 -21.21
N ASN A 193 18.69 26.57 -20.68
CA ASN A 193 19.17 27.94 -20.40
C ASN A 193 18.54 28.44 -19.11
N LEU A 194 19.32 28.44 -18.03
CA LEU A 194 18.81 28.75 -16.70
C LEU A 194 18.40 30.23 -16.51
N ASP A 195 18.80 31.15 -17.39
CA ASP A 195 18.38 32.56 -17.32
C ASP A 195 16.99 32.79 -17.92
N LEU A 196 16.44 31.81 -18.64
CA LEU A 196 15.12 31.92 -19.29
C LEU A 196 14.07 31.10 -18.54
N MET A 197 12.90 31.69 -18.36
CA MET A 197 11.75 31.03 -17.76
C MET A 197 10.48 31.33 -18.55
N LEU A 198 9.65 30.31 -18.76
CA LEU A 198 8.30 30.44 -19.30
C LEU A 198 7.32 30.52 -18.13
N VAL A 199 6.52 31.58 -18.09
CA VAL A 199 5.47 31.77 -17.10
C VAL A 199 4.12 31.69 -17.81
N ALA A 200 3.34 30.66 -17.47
CA ALA A 200 1.99 30.49 -17.96
C ALA A 200 1.03 31.30 -17.09
N TYR A 201 0.34 32.25 -17.70
CA TYR A 201 -0.79 32.98 -17.12
C TYR A 201 -2.08 32.48 -17.77
N SER A 202 -3.22 32.62 -17.10
CA SER A 202 -4.50 32.18 -17.68
C SER A 202 -4.84 32.88 -19.01
N GLY A 203 -4.33 34.09 -19.27
CA GLY A 203 -4.46 34.78 -20.56
C GLY A 203 -3.50 34.32 -21.67
N GLY A 204 -2.34 33.74 -21.34
CA GLY A 204 -1.29 33.38 -22.29
C GLY A 204 0.05 33.10 -21.61
N VAL A 205 1.11 32.88 -22.39
CA VAL A 205 2.44 32.53 -21.86
C VAL A 205 3.43 33.68 -22.07
N VAL A 206 4.28 33.96 -21.08
CA VAL A 206 5.37 34.94 -21.18
C VAL A 206 6.72 34.24 -21.09
N LEU A 207 7.61 34.52 -22.04
CA LEU A 207 9.04 34.23 -21.89
C LEU A 207 9.71 35.41 -21.19
N THR A 208 10.35 35.16 -20.05
CA THR A 208 11.05 36.19 -19.27
C THR A 208 12.52 35.83 -19.09
N GLY A 209 13.38 36.85 -19.12
CA GLY A 209 14.77 36.74 -18.70
C GLY A 209 14.89 37.04 -17.21
N LEU A 210 15.51 36.15 -16.43
CA LEU A 210 15.64 36.32 -14.99
C LEU A 210 16.50 37.54 -14.64
N THR A 211 17.52 37.82 -15.46
CA THR A 211 18.40 38.98 -15.27
C THR A 211 17.68 40.31 -15.49
N GLU A 212 16.93 40.43 -16.58
CA GLU A 212 16.27 41.68 -16.97
C GLU A 212 14.92 41.90 -16.29
N ARG A 213 14.27 40.82 -15.81
CA ARG A 213 12.93 40.85 -15.20
C ARG A 213 11.88 41.47 -16.12
N SER A 214 12.02 41.23 -17.42
CA SER A 214 11.24 41.85 -18.48
C SER A 214 10.60 40.78 -19.39
N THR A 215 9.47 41.14 -20.00
CA THR A 215 8.82 40.33 -21.04
C THR A 215 9.69 40.33 -22.30
N ILE A 216 10.25 39.18 -22.66
CA ILE A 216 10.98 38.98 -23.91
C ILE A 216 9.98 38.72 -25.05
N ARG A 217 9.04 37.79 -24.84
CA ARG A 217 7.97 37.42 -25.78
C ARG A 217 6.69 37.06 -25.04
N ALA A 218 5.53 37.23 -25.69
CA ALA A 218 4.22 36.88 -25.15
C ALA A 218 3.43 36.08 -26.20
N TYR A 219 2.98 34.87 -25.83
CA TYR A 219 2.29 33.93 -26.70
C TYR A 219 0.81 33.90 -26.35
N GLU A 220 -0.03 34.24 -27.31
CA GLU A 220 -1.49 34.32 -27.14
C GLU A 220 -2.21 33.46 -28.19
N LEU A 221 -3.05 32.53 -27.73
CA LEU A 221 -3.93 31.76 -28.63
C LEU A 221 -5.29 32.46 -28.79
N VAL A 222 -5.48 33.09 -29.95
CA VAL A 222 -6.77 33.67 -30.36
C VAL A 222 -7.35 32.85 -31.50
N LEU A 223 -8.51 32.24 -31.25
CA LEU A 223 -9.31 31.58 -32.28
C LEU A 223 -10.06 32.63 -33.10
N THR A 224 -9.98 32.51 -34.41
CA THR A 224 -10.72 33.38 -35.35
C THR A 224 -12.18 32.94 -35.47
N PRO A 225 -13.10 33.84 -35.86
CA PRO A 225 -14.48 33.48 -36.16
C PRO A 225 -14.58 32.30 -37.12
N GLY A 226 -15.37 31.30 -36.76
CA GLY A 226 -15.57 30.07 -37.53
C GLY A 226 -14.56 28.95 -37.24
N ALA A 227 -13.46 29.22 -36.53
CA ALA A 227 -12.52 28.17 -36.12
C ALA A 227 -13.19 27.30 -35.04
N PRO A 228 -13.10 25.95 -35.10
CA PRO A 228 -13.81 25.08 -34.16
C PRO A 228 -13.28 25.19 -32.72
N GLY A 229 -11.95 25.21 -32.52
CA GLY A 229 -11.33 25.05 -31.21
C GLY A 229 -11.45 23.62 -30.66
N GLY A 230 -11.16 23.42 -29.37
CA GLY A 230 -11.27 22.11 -28.73
C GLY A 230 -12.70 21.74 -28.34
N ALA A 231 -13.36 22.63 -27.61
CA ALA A 231 -14.78 22.58 -27.27
C ALA A 231 -15.46 23.87 -27.75
N ARG A 232 -16.72 23.80 -28.20
CA ARG A 232 -17.50 25.00 -28.53
C ARG A 232 -17.86 25.74 -27.24
N HIS A 233 -16.95 26.59 -26.76
CA HIS A 233 -17.16 27.56 -25.69
C HIS A 233 -17.40 28.95 -26.31
N GLY A 234 -18.53 29.59 -25.98
CA GLY A 234 -18.93 30.89 -26.54
C GLY A 234 -19.43 30.82 -27.99
N ASP A 235 -19.75 31.98 -28.57
CA ASP A 235 -20.21 32.09 -29.96
C ASP A 235 -19.03 31.87 -30.93
N ILE A 236 -19.12 30.83 -31.77
CA ILE A 236 -18.09 30.47 -32.75
C ILE A 236 -17.86 31.58 -33.79
N LEU A 237 -18.83 32.48 -34.00
CA LEU A 237 -18.74 33.59 -34.95
C LEU A 237 -17.96 34.79 -34.41
N THR A 238 -17.40 34.67 -33.20
CA THR A 238 -16.60 35.73 -32.57
C THR A 238 -15.15 35.29 -32.39
N HIS A 239 -14.25 36.25 -32.17
CA HIS A 239 -12.90 35.95 -31.71
C HIS A 239 -12.95 35.39 -30.30
N ARG A 240 -12.19 34.32 -30.03
CA ARG A 240 -12.20 33.64 -28.73
C ARG A 240 -10.77 33.43 -28.23
N ARG A 241 -10.48 33.87 -27.00
CA ARG A 241 -9.20 33.65 -26.32
C ARG A 241 -9.31 32.40 -25.46
N MET A 242 -8.42 31.44 -25.66
CA MET A 242 -8.45 30.18 -24.91
C MET A 242 -7.59 30.28 -23.64
N MET A 243 -8.19 30.04 -22.48
CA MET A 243 -7.48 30.13 -21.21
C MET A 243 -6.43 29.04 -21.09
N VAL A 244 -5.22 29.40 -20.66
CA VAL A 244 -4.12 28.46 -20.42
C VAL A 244 -4.33 27.74 -19.10
N THR A 245 -4.09 26.42 -19.09
CA THR A 245 -4.23 25.55 -17.92
C THR A 245 -2.96 24.79 -17.58
N SER A 246 -2.09 24.51 -18.55
CA SER A 246 -0.84 23.80 -18.32
C SER A 246 0.21 24.11 -19.40
N ILE A 247 1.48 23.81 -19.12
CA ILE A 247 2.60 24.07 -20.02
C ILE A 247 3.68 22.98 -19.86
N ALA A 248 4.35 22.60 -20.95
CA ALA A 248 5.55 21.78 -20.91
C ALA A 248 6.53 22.19 -22.01
N ALA A 249 7.84 22.10 -21.76
CA ALA A 249 8.87 22.47 -22.73
C ALA A 249 9.44 21.24 -23.44
N HIS A 250 9.70 21.35 -24.75
CA HIS A 250 10.38 20.29 -25.48
C HIS A 250 11.84 20.18 -24.99
N PRO A 251 12.41 18.96 -24.87
CA PRO A 251 13.78 18.75 -24.38
C PRO A 251 14.90 19.45 -25.20
N SER A 252 14.64 19.80 -26.46
CA SER A 252 15.58 20.62 -27.26
C SER A 252 15.63 22.09 -26.82
N GLY A 253 14.60 22.59 -26.13
CA GLY A 253 14.46 24.00 -25.74
C GLY A 253 13.93 24.93 -26.83
N HIS A 254 13.72 24.47 -28.06
CA HIS A 254 13.32 25.35 -29.17
C HIS A 254 11.81 25.58 -29.31
N PHE A 255 10.99 24.72 -28.71
CA PHE A 255 9.54 24.83 -28.73
C PHE A 255 8.95 24.24 -27.45
N PHE A 256 7.69 24.56 -27.20
CA PHE A 256 6.95 24.15 -26.02
C PHE A 256 5.49 23.91 -26.38
N VAL A 257 4.75 23.30 -25.46
CA VAL A 257 3.34 22.96 -25.61
C VAL A 257 2.54 23.59 -24.49
N VAL A 258 1.35 24.05 -24.82
CA VAL A 258 0.41 24.72 -23.92
C VAL A 258 -0.93 24.01 -23.98
N GLY A 259 -1.47 23.67 -22.82
CA GLY A 259 -2.80 23.11 -22.67
C GLY A 259 -3.81 24.21 -22.33
N HIS A 260 -5.03 24.07 -22.85
CA HIS A 260 -6.09 25.06 -22.68
C HIS A 260 -7.36 24.48 -22.04
N ALA A 261 -8.20 25.38 -21.50
CA ALA A 261 -9.44 25.05 -20.81
C ALA A 261 -10.53 24.43 -21.70
N ASP A 262 -10.45 24.62 -23.02
CA ASP A 262 -11.36 24.02 -24.00
C ASP A 262 -10.91 22.62 -24.48
N GLY A 263 -9.84 22.07 -23.89
CA GLY A 263 -9.27 20.79 -24.30
C GLY A 263 -8.35 20.88 -25.52
N SER A 264 -8.01 22.08 -26.00
CA SER A 264 -7.03 22.26 -27.07
C SER A 264 -5.58 22.26 -26.55
N ILE A 265 -4.67 21.80 -27.41
CA ILE A 265 -3.24 21.69 -27.18
C ILE A 265 -2.53 22.50 -28.27
N ALA A 266 -1.85 23.57 -27.89
CA ALA A 266 -1.14 24.46 -28.81
C ALA A 266 0.37 24.32 -28.67
N PHE A 267 1.05 24.11 -29.79
CA PHE A 267 2.50 24.01 -29.86
C PHE A 267 3.09 25.31 -30.38
N TRP A 268 4.11 25.83 -29.72
CA TRP A 268 4.71 27.13 -30.00
C TRP A 268 6.23 27.02 -30.14
N ALA A 269 6.78 27.71 -31.14
CA ALA A 269 8.23 27.90 -31.20
C ALA A 269 8.64 29.04 -30.26
N VAL A 270 9.74 28.88 -29.54
CA VAL A 270 10.26 29.90 -28.60
C VAL A 270 10.68 31.19 -29.34
N GLU A 271 10.95 31.11 -30.64
CA GLU A 271 11.36 32.25 -31.45
C GLU A 271 10.20 32.92 -32.21
N ASP A 272 9.00 32.31 -32.24
CA ASP A 272 7.85 32.83 -33.00
C ASP A 272 6.59 32.91 -32.12
N ASP A 273 6.34 34.10 -31.60
CA ASP A 273 5.20 34.47 -30.77
C ASP A 273 3.98 34.92 -31.57
N ASN A 274 4.07 35.02 -32.90
CA ASN A 274 2.96 35.48 -33.73
C ASN A 274 1.91 34.39 -33.99
N LYS A 275 2.34 33.13 -34.15
CA LYS A 275 1.44 32.03 -34.48
C LYS A 275 1.92 30.65 -33.99
N PRO A 276 1.00 29.79 -33.48
CA PRO A 276 1.34 28.44 -33.06
C PRO A 276 1.76 27.58 -34.24
N LEU A 277 2.69 26.64 -34.01
CA LEU A 277 3.15 25.62 -34.96
C LEU A 277 2.02 24.67 -35.36
N LEU A 278 1.22 24.27 -34.38
CA LEU A 278 0.09 23.35 -34.50
C LEU A 278 -0.86 23.59 -33.32
N VAL A 279 -2.17 23.54 -33.57
CA VAL A 279 -3.18 23.47 -32.50
C VAL A 279 -4.04 22.24 -32.76
N ARG A 280 -4.21 21.38 -31.77
CA ARG A 280 -4.93 20.12 -31.91
C ARG A 280 -5.75 19.78 -30.67
N THR A 281 -6.69 18.86 -30.82
CA THR A 281 -7.25 18.07 -29.71
C THR A 281 -6.60 16.69 -29.71
N LEU A 282 -7.10 15.76 -28.89
CA LEU A 282 -6.64 14.37 -28.92
C LEU A 282 -6.94 13.70 -30.28
N ASP A 283 -8.05 14.07 -30.92
CA ASP A 283 -8.66 13.43 -32.10
C ASP A 283 -8.64 14.28 -33.38
N ALA A 284 -8.45 15.61 -33.30
CA ALA A 284 -8.45 16.51 -34.45
C ALA A 284 -7.21 17.42 -34.47
N VAL A 285 -6.79 17.83 -35.67
CA VAL A 285 -5.64 18.75 -35.90
C VAL A 285 -6.10 20.05 -36.55
N ASP A 286 -5.29 21.09 -36.40
CA ASP A 286 -5.53 22.44 -36.92
C ASP A 286 -6.88 23.05 -36.53
N VAL A 287 -7.31 22.78 -35.29
CA VAL A 287 -8.60 23.25 -34.76
C VAL A 287 -8.69 24.78 -34.61
N ASN A 288 -7.58 25.48 -34.82
CA ASN A 288 -7.53 26.94 -34.86
C ASN A 288 -7.84 27.53 -36.24
N LEU A 289 -7.96 26.70 -37.28
CA LEU A 289 -8.29 27.11 -38.65
C LEU A 289 -9.78 26.91 -38.95
N VAL A 290 -10.34 27.78 -39.79
CA VAL A 290 -11.74 27.69 -40.21
C VAL A 290 -11.90 26.61 -41.28
N ASP A 291 -12.73 25.61 -41.01
CA ASP A 291 -13.17 24.63 -42.01
C ASP A 291 -14.58 24.97 -42.50
N ALA A 292 -14.67 25.49 -43.72
CA ALA A 292 -15.93 25.88 -44.33
C ALA A 292 -16.89 24.70 -44.55
N SER A 293 -16.37 23.47 -44.70
CA SER A 293 -17.18 22.27 -44.96
C SER A 293 -17.78 21.67 -43.69
N ALA A 294 -17.08 21.79 -42.56
CA ALA A 294 -17.56 21.36 -41.24
C ALA A 294 -18.55 22.36 -40.62
N LEU A 295 -18.50 23.63 -41.03
CA LEU A 295 -19.39 24.69 -40.52
C LEU A 295 -20.87 24.46 -40.92
N ASP A 296 -21.13 23.78 -42.05
CA ASP A 296 -22.48 23.54 -42.59
C ASP A 296 -23.17 22.29 -41.99
N GLN A 297 -22.43 21.40 -41.32
CA GLN A 297 -22.94 20.15 -40.71
C GLN A 297 -23.19 20.36 -39.21
N GLU A 298 -24.21 21.14 -38.82
CA GLU A 298 -24.42 21.49 -37.41
C GLU A 298 -25.31 20.51 -36.61
N ALA A 299 -24.69 19.83 -35.64
CA ALA A 299 -25.28 19.51 -34.33
C ALA A 299 -24.13 19.33 -33.30
N SER A 300 -23.92 20.33 -32.42
CA SER A 300 -23.04 20.34 -31.23
C SER A 300 -21.75 19.49 -31.24
N GLY A 301 -20.57 20.14 -31.30
CA GLY A 301 -19.30 19.47 -31.00
C GLY A 301 -19.24 18.95 -29.54
N PRO A 302 -18.46 17.89 -29.26
CA PRO A 302 -18.47 17.23 -27.96
C PRO A 302 -17.94 18.15 -26.84
N LEU A 303 -18.55 18.06 -25.65
CA LEU A 303 -18.02 18.69 -24.45
C LEU A 303 -16.74 17.98 -24.02
N ARG A 304 -15.68 18.75 -23.78
CA ARG A 304 -14.35 18.25 -23.41
C ARG A 304 -13.91 18.76 -22.05
N GLU A 305 -13.11 17.95 -21.38
CA GLU A 305 -12.40 18.40 -20.19
C GLU A 305 -11.19 19.30 -20.56
N PRO A 306 -10.81 20.26 -19.69
CA PRO A 306 -9.57 21.01 -19.80
C PRO A 306 -8.32 20.13 -19.91
N ILE A 307 -7.24 20.65 -20.49
CA ILE A 307 -5.91 20.00 -20.39
C ILE A 307 -5.30 20.33 -19.01
N PHE A 308 -5.38 19.38 -18.07
CA PHE A 308 -4.96 19.59 -16.69
C PHE A 308 -3.43 19.56 -16.49
N LYS A 309 -2.72 18.68 -17.19
CA LYS A 309 -1.26 18.52 -17.04
C LYS A 309 -0.60 17.98 -18.31
N LEU A 310 0.61 18.46 -18.58
CA LEU A 310 1.44 18.06 -19.70
C LEU A 310 2.85 17.71 -19.21
N SER A 311 3.46 16.69 -19.82
CA SER A 311 4.88 16.36 -19.58
C SER A 311 5.52 15.85 -20.85
N TRP A 312 6.71 16.37 -21.17
CA TRP A 312 7.43 16.05 -22.39
C TRP A 312 8.72 15.29 -22.06
N SER A 313 8.72 14.00 -22.37
CA SER A 313 9.81 13.08 -22.05
C SER A 313 10.78 12.88 -23.21
N SER A 314 12.06 12.80 -22.90
CA SER A 314 13.13 12.41 -23.83
C SER A 314 13.84 11.14 -23.36
N PHE A 315 14.51 10.45 -24.27
CA PHE A 315 15.14 9.16 -24.01
C PHE A 315 16.58 9.12 -24.58
N PRO A 316 17.45 8.24 -24.08
CA PRO A 316 18.82 8.06 -24.58
C PRO A 316 18.85 7.22 -25.87
N ASN A 317 17.96 7.52 -26.82
CA ASN A 317 17.75 6.78 -28.07
C ASN A 317 18.41 7.44 -29.29
N SER A 318 19.19 8.51 -29.08
CA SER A 318 19.86 9.27 -30.14
C SER A 318 21.20 9.81 -29.67
N SER A 319 22.15 9.92 -30.60
CA SER A 319 23.42 10.60 -30.39
C SER A 319 23.34 12.12 -30.63
N ASP A 320 22.25 12.61 -31.23
CA ASP A 320 22.06 14.05 -31.45
C ASP A 320 21.75 14.75 -30.11
N PRO A 321 22.43 15.85 -29.76
CA PRO A 321 22.20 16.54 -28.51
C PRO A 321 20.78 17.12 -28.37
N ARG A 322 20.02 17.27 -29.46
CA ARG A 322 18.59 17.66 -29.46
C ARG A 322 17.66 16.52 -29.03
N GLY A 323 18.13 15.27 -29.05
CA GLY A 323 17.40 14.07 -28.67
C GLY A 323 16.93 13.23 -29.86
N GLY A 324 16.33 12.07 -29.54
CA GLY A 324 15.64 11.21 -30.51
C GLY A 324 14.13 11.35 -30.41
N ASP A 325 13.42 10.24 -30.61
CA ASP A 325 11.97 10.21 -30.42
C ASP A 325 11.60 10.60 -28.98
N THR A 326 10.57 11.44 -28.85
CA THR A 326 10.10 11.98 -27.57
C THR A 326 8.68 11.50 -27.28
N VAL A 327 8.24 11.60 -26.03
CA VAL A 327 6.89 11.20 -25.63
C VAL A 327 6.20 12.37 -24.94
N LEU A 328 5.01 12.73 -25.43
CA LEU A 328 4.15 13.73 -24.80
C LEU A 328 3.04 13.02 -24.02
N THR A 329 3.00 13.22 -22.71
CA THR A 329 1.95 12.72 -21.82
C THR A 329 0.93 13.84 -21.56
N VAL A 330 -0.35 13.51 -21.73
CA VAL A 330 -1.47 14.46 -21.65
C VAL A 330 -2.53 13.92 -20.69
N LEU A 331 -2.76 14.66 -19.61
CA LEU A 331 -3.91 14.49 -18.72
C LEU A 331 -4.96 15.56 -19.05
N GLY A 332 -6.18 15.15 -19.38
CA GLY A 332 -7.22 16.04 -19.87
C GLY A 332 -7.54 15.85 -21.36
N GLY A 333 -8.48 16.64 -21.87
CA GLY A 333 -8.91 16.67 -23.28
C GLY A 333 -9.84 15.54 -23.72
N LEU A 334 -10.26 14.64 -22.82
CA LEU A 334 -11.24 13.59 -23.10
C LEU A 334 -12.66 14.15 -23.28
N ASN A 335 -13.46 13.41 -24.04
CA ASN A 335 -14.89 13.66 -24.24
C ASN A 335 -15.71 12.86 -23.22
N SER A 336 -16.98 13.20 -23.03
CA SER A 336 -17.89 12.47 -22.14
C SER A 336 -18.06 10.97 -22.46
N ASP A 337 -17.75 10.55 -23.68
CA ASP A 337 -17.84 9.15 -24.12
C ASP A 337 -16.59 8.31 -23.79
N ASN A 338 -15.47 8.95 -23.44
CA ASN A 338 -14.24 8.24 -23.14
C ASN A 338 -14.20 7.78 -21.67
N PRO A 339 -13.67 6.58 -21.37
CA PRO A 339 -13.40 6.17 -19.99
C PRO A 339 -12.34 7.09 -19.36
N PRO A 340 -12.28 7.16 -18.01
CA PRO A 340 -11.26 7.96 -17.34
C PRO A 340 -9.86 7.37 -17.60
N GLY A 341 -8.87 8.25 -17.70
CA GLY A 341 -7.50 7.87 -18.00
C GLY A 341 -6.65 9.03 -18.52
N LEU A 342 -5.54 8.72 -19.18
CA LEU A 342 -4.68 9.70 -19.81
C LEU A 342 -4.12 9.22 -21.15
N THR A 343 -3.73 10.16 -22.02
CA THR A 343 -3.25 9.88 -23.39
C THR A 343 -1.75 10.15 -23.52
N VAL A 344 -1.06 9.30 -24.27
CA VAL A 344 0.38 9.41 -24.52
C VAL A 344 0.66 9.37 -26.02
N PHE A 345 1.42 10.33 -26.52
CA PHE A 345 1.84 10.45 -27.92
C PHE A 345 3.34 10.18 -28.07
N LEU A 346 3.72 9.24 -28.93
CA LEU A 346 5.10 9.09 -29.40
C LEU A 346 5.35 10.06 -30.57
N LEU A 347 6.28 10.98 -30.40
CA LEU A 347 6.60 12.03 -31.37
C LEU A 347 7.99 11.79 -32.02
N PRO A 348 8.15 12.08 -33.32
CA PRO A 348 9.44 11.98 -34.01
C PRO A 348 10.51 12.89 -33.41
N ALA A 349 11.77 12.49 -33.59
CA ALA A 349 12.92 13.34 -33.29
C ALA A 349 12.91 14.66 -34.09
N PHE A 350 13.23 15.78 -33.42
CA PHE A 350 13.46 17.07 -34.07
C PHE A 350 14.93 17.24 -34.44
N ASN A 351 15.33 16.71 -35.61
CA ASN A 351 16.69 16.78 -36.15
C ASN A 351 16.69 17.30 -37.60
N PRO A 352 16.35 18.58 -37.85
CA PRO A 352 16.33 19.15 -39.19
C PRO A 352 17.73 19.15 -39.83
N THR A 353 17.76 18.96 -41.16
CA THR A 353 18.95 19.12 -41.99
C THR A 353 19.28 20.60 -42.21
N GLU A 354 20.34 20.89 -42.96
CA GLU A 354 20.70 22.27 -43.32
C GLU A 354 19.65 22.88 -44.26
N PRO A 355 19.22 24.14 -44.05
CA PRO A 355 18.23 24.77 -44.91
C PRO A 355 18.76 24.94 -46.35
N PRO A 356 17.89 24.84 -47.37
CA PRO A 356 18.26 25.14 -48.75
C PRO A 356 18.75 26.60 -48.90
N SER A 357 19.68 26.85 -49.83
CA SER A 357 20.27 28.16 -50.09
C SER A 357 19.28 29.17 -50.71
N GLU A 358 18.36 29.71 -49.91
CA GLU A 358 17.35 30.71 -50.27
C GLU A 358 17.16 31.77 -49.14
N PRO A 359 16.52 32.94 -49.41
CA PRO A 359 16.95 34.21 -48.83
C PRO A 359 16.76 34.30 -47.32
N ALA A 360 17.76 34.91 -46.67
CA ALA A 360 17.82 35.13 -45.23
C ALA A 360 16.48 35.65 -44.69
N ALA A 361 15.86 34.90 -43.78
CA ALA A 361 14.68 35.37 -43.08
C ALA A 361 15.00 36.67 -42.32
N PRO A 362 14.02 37.57 -42.12
CA PRO A 362 14.18 38.73 -41.25
C PRO A 362 14.81 38.34 -39.91
N PRO A 363 15.69 39.19 -39.33
CA PRO A 363 16.49 38.83 -38.15
C PRO A 363 15.66 38.41 -36.93
N ASP A 364 14.38 38.81 -36.86
CA ASP A 364 13.47 38.54 -35.73
C ASP A 364 12.40 37.45 -36.02
N SER A 365 12.54 36.68 -37.10
CA SER A 365 11.52 35.68 -37.51
C SER A 365 12.10 34.29 -37.75
N LEU A 366 11.41 33.26 -37.24
CA LEU A 366 11.78 31.86 -37.42
C LEU A 366 11.77 31.47 -38.91
N HIS A 367 12.87 30.89 -39.39
CA HIS A 367 13.00 30.46 -40.77
C HIS A 367 11.91 29.41 -41.15
N PRO A 368 11.22 29.55 -42.31
CA PRO A 368 10.13 28.65 -42.70
C PRO A 368 10.51 27.16 -42.73
N PHE A 369 11.72 26.84 -43.15
CA PHE A 369 12.25 25.47 -43.13
C PHE A 369 12.26 24.86 -41.73
N PHE A 370 12.82 25.56 -40.73
CA PHE A 370 12.83 25.06 -39.35
C PHE A 370 11.42 25.00 -38.77
N ARG A 371 10.54 25.94 -39.13
CA ARG A 371 9.12 25.89 -38.74
C ARG A 371 8.41 24.65 -39.29
N SER A 372 8.68 24.26 -40.55
CA SER A 372 8.15 23.02 -41.15
C SER A 372 8.67 21.79 -40.41
N ALA A 373 9.99 21.72 -40.19
CA ALA A 373 10.60 20.60 -39.50
C ALA A 373 10.09 20.44 -38.05
N MET A 374 9.87 21.56 -37.34
CA MET A 374 9.23 21.54 -36.03
C MET A 374 7.83 20.94 -36.13
N ARG A 375 6.99 21.43 -37.05
CA ARG A 375 5.62 20.92 -37.25
C ARG A 375 5.58 19.43 -37.62
N GLU A 376 6.51 18.95 -38.46
CA GLU A 376 6.63 17.53 -38.81
C GLU A 376 6.92 16.66 -37.57
N SER A 377 7.78 17.15 -36.66
CA SER A 377 8.09 16.47 -35.39
C SER A 377 6.93 16.43 -34.38
N LEU A 378 5.79 17.08 -34.67
CA LEU A 378 4.60 17.08 -33.81
C LEU A 378 3.51 16.08 -34.26
N THR A 379 3.75 15.34 -35.34
CA THR A 379 2.80 14.32 -35.83
C THR A 379 3.05 12.99 -35.09
N PRO A 380 2.10 12.48 -34.28
CA PRO A 380 2.34 11.26 -33.50
C PRO A 380 2.56 10.04 -34.39
N LYS A 381 3.63 9.29 -34.09
CA LYS A 381 3.89 7.97 -34.67
C LYS A 381 2.99 6.89 -34.08
N LYS A 382 2.75 6.98 -32.77
CA LYS A 382 1.91 6.06 -32.00
C LYS A 382 1.18 6.83 -30.91
N THR A 383 0.00 6.32 -30.54
CA THR A 383 -0.82 6.85 -29.45
C THR A 383 -1.21 5.68 -28.54
N PHE A 384 -1.17 5.90 -27.23
CA PHE A 384 -1.62 4.93 -26.25
C PHE A 384 -2.47 5.61 -25.19
N PHE A 385 -3.48 4.90 -24.70
CA PHE A 385 -4.40 5.38 -23.68
C PHE A 385 -4.28 4.52 -22.43
N TYR A 386 -3.88 5.13 -21.31
CA TYR A 386 -3.86 4.48 -20.00
C TYR A 386 -5.25 4.62 -19.38
N GLY A 387 -6.11 3.62 -19.59
CA GLY A 387 -7.43 3.57 -18.96
C GLY A 387 -7.34 3.19 -17.48
N THR A 388 -8.14 3.87 -16.65
CA THR A 388 -8.21 3.64 -15.20
C THR A 388 -9.65 3.34 -14.78
N PHE A 389 -9.83 2.74 -13.60
CA PHE A 389 -11.17 2.48 -13.04
C PHE A 389 -11.83 3.74 -12.44
N GLY A 390 -11.02 4.70 -12.00
CA GLY A 390 -11.45 5.98 -11.42
C GLY A 390 -10.83 7.18 -12.14
N VAL A 391 -11.19 8.39 -11.71
CA VAL A 391 -10.72 9.64 -12.32
C VAL A 391 -9.25 9.89 -11.92
N VAL A 392 -8.38 10.12 -12.90
CA VAL A 392 -6.98 10.47 -12.65
C VAL A 392 -6.91 11.94 -12.20
N GLN A 393 -6.49 12.17 -10.97
CA GLN A 393 -6.34 13.52 -10.38
C GLN A 393 -4.98 14.13 -10.73
N ASP A 394 -3.92 13.33 -10.70
CA ASP A 394 -2.57 13.75 -11.07
C ASP A 394 -1.72 12.53 -11.47
N TYR A 395 -0.59 12.76 -12.14
CA TYR A 395 0.40 11.74 -12.44
C TYR A 395 1.84 12.21 -12.19
N LEU A 396 2.76 11.27 -11.99
CA LEU A 396 4.19 11.53 -11.89
C LEU A 396 4.97 10.52 -12.71
N LEU A 397 5.89 11.00 -13.55
CA LEU A 397 6.83 10.13 -14.26
C LEU A 397 8.06 9.88 -13.37
N ILE A 398 8.56 8.65 -13.37
CA ILE A 398 9.72 8.25 -12.57
C ILE A 398 10.95 8.16 -13.48
N PRO A 399 11.91 9.11 -13.39
CA PRO A 399 13.16 9.06 -14.15
C PRO A 399 14.04 7.91 -13.65
N ARG A 400 14.88 7.37 -14.54
CA ARG A 400 15.89 6.38 -14.12
C ARG A 400 17.01 6.97 -13.27
N SER A 401 17.47 8.18 -13.57
CA SER A 401 18.67 8.75 -12.93
C SER A 401 18.85 10.26 -13.05
N SER A 402 18.20 10.91 -14.01
CA SER A 402 18.41 12.34 -14.29
C SER A 402 17.23 13.19 -13.80
N PRO A 403 17.48 14.26 -13.03
CA PRO A 403 16.45 15.18 -12.57
C PRO A 403 16.13 16.30 -13.59
N HIS A 404 16.85 16.35 -14.71
CA HIS A 404 16.68 17.41 -15.72
C HIS A 404 15.37 17.26 -16.52
N PHE A 405 15.04 18.29 -17.31
CA PHE A 405 13.82 18.34 -18.13
C PHE A 405 12.55 18.21 -17.28
N SER A 406 12.52 18.90 -16.14
CA SER A 406 11.45 18.81 -15.13
C SER A 406 11.20 17.38 -14.63
N GLY A 407 12.25 16.56 -14.49
CA GLY A 407 12.13 15.17 -14.08
C GLY A 407 11.49 14.26 -15.14
N ASN A 408 11.68 14.54 -16.43
CA ASN A 408 11.08 13.76 -17.52
C ASN A 408 12.12 13.10 -18.44
N PHE A 409 13.37 12.98 -18.01
CA PHE A 409 14.41 12.28 -18.77
C PHE A 409 14.43 10.78 -18.49
N ASP A 410 14.26 9.99 -19.54
CA ASP A 410 14.26 8.53 -19.52
C ASP A 410 13.40 7.92 -18.40
N PRO A 411 12.10 8.29 -18.31
CA PRO A 411 11.21 7.70 -17.33
C PRO A 411 10.92 6.23 -17.64
N TYR A 412 10.92 5.38 -16.61
CA TYR A 412 10.67 3.94 -16.74
C TYR A 412 9.32 3.49 -16.15
N ALA A 413 8.66 4.36 -15.39
CA ALA A 413 7.37 4.12 -14.77
C ALA A 413 6.55 5.41 -14.69
N ILE A 414 5.24 5.25 -14.61
CA ILE A 414 4.26 6.31 -14.36
C ILE A 414 3.45 5.97 -13.11
N LEU A 415 3.33 6.93 -12.20
CA LEU A 415 2.46 6.86 -11.03
C LEU A 415 1.19 7.67 -11.30
N LEU A 416 0.03 7.12 -10.96
CA LEU A 416 -1.27 7.77 -11.11
C LEU A 416 -1.93 7.93 -9.74
N ILE A 417 -2.38 9.14 -9.42
CA ILE A 417 -3.31 9.38 -8.31
C ILE A 417 -4.72 9.23 -8.87
N ILE A 418 -5.42 8.18 -8.43
CA ILE A 418 -6.75 7.81 -8.92
C ILE A 418 -7.77 8.06 -7.82
N GLU A 419 -8.83 8.79 -8.13
CA GLU A 419 -9.96 9.02 -7.25
C GLU A 419 -11.13 8.09 -7.63
N SER A 420 -11.56 7.28 -6.66
CA SER A 420 -12.75 6.44 -6.74
C SER A 420 -13.47 6.44 -5.40
N ASP A 421 -14.80 6.57 -5.40
CA ASP A 421 -15.62 6.58 -4.18
C ASP A 421 -15.14 7.59 -3.11
N ASN A 422 -14.73 8.78 -3.55
CA ASN A 422 -14.14 9.86 -2.73
C ASN A 422 -12.85 9.48 -2.00
N MET A 423 -12.14 8.44 -2.47
CA MET A 423 -10.85 8.02 -1.96
C MET A 423 -9.79 8.17 -3.04
N ARG A 424 -8.68 8.84 -2.72
CA ARG A 424 -7.53 8.96 -3.62
C ARG A 424 -6.47 7.93 -3.28
N THR A 425 -6.09 7.14 -4.29
CA THR A 425 -5.15 6.02 -4.19
C THR A 425 -4.04 6.19 -5.23
N VAL A 426 -2.93 5.46 -5.06
CA VAL A 426 -1.79 5.54 -6.00
C VAL A 426 -1.58 4.19 -6.66
N GLU A 427 -1.49 4.20 -7.98
CA GLU A 427 -1.14 3.05 -8.79
C GLU A 427 0.09 3.34 -9.65
N SER A 428 0.80 2.29 -10.07
CA SER A 428 2.02 2.41 -10.88
C SER A 428 2.03 1.47 -12.07
N TYR A 429 2.46 1.99 -13.21
CA TYR A 429 2.51 1.26 -14.48
C TYR A 429 3.85 1.48 -15.19
N GLN A 430 4.20 0.54 -16.07
CA GLN A 430 5.34 0.64 -16.97
C GLN A 430 5.20 1.86 -17.90
N PHE A 431 6.31 2.57 -18.07
CA PHE A 431 6.41 3.71 -18.97
C PHE A 431 7.77 3.70 -19.69
N PRO A 432 7.86 4.12 -20.97
CA PRO A 432 6.75 4.32 -21.89
C PRO A 432 5.99 3.00 -22.14
N PRO A 433 4.79 3.05 -22.75
CA PRO A 433 4.04 1.83 -23.06
C PRO A 433 4.89 0.82 -23.87
N PRO A 434 4.65 -0.49 -23.70
CA PRO A 434 5.35 -1.52 -24.47
C PRO A 434 5.37 -1.23 -25.97
N GLY A 435 6.55 -1.34 -26.59
CA GLY A 435 6.72 -1.10 -28.04
C GLY A 435 6.76 0.36 -28.48
N PHE A 436 6.73 1.35 -27.57
CA PHE A 436 6.92 2.76 -27.93
C PHE A 436 8.36 3.07 -28.33
N ILE A 437 9.32 2.67 -27.50
CA ILE A 437 10.74 2.95 -27.70
C ILE A 437 11.50 1.62 -27.71
N GLN A 438 12.18 1.35 -28.82
CA GLN A 438 13.12 0.23 -28.92
C GLN A 438 14.34 0.58 -28.07
N GLN A 439 14.46 -0.03 -26.89
CA GLN A 439 15.69 0.07 -26.10
C GLN A 439 16.79 -0.65 -26.88
N SER A 440 17.87 0.06 -27.22
CA SER A 440 19.10 -0.60 -27.65
C SER A 440 19.56 -1.47 -26.50
N ALA A 441 19.46 -2.80 -26.65
CA ALA A 441 19.89 -3.75 -25.65
C ALA A 441 21.32 -3.42 -25.20
N GLN A 442 21.51 -3.19 -23.90
CA GLN A 442 22.84 -3.38 -23.33
C GLN A 442 23.18 -4.87 -23.49
N PRO A 443 24.38 -5.25 -23.97
CA PRO A 443 24.71 -6.62 -24.24
C PRO A 443 24.89 -7.38 -22.92
N HIS A 444 23.81 -8.00 -22.44
CA HIS A 444 23.93 -9.14 -21.55
C HIS A 444 24.22 -10.37 -22.41
N SER A 445 25.37 -10.98 -22.15
CA SER A 445 25.83 -12.23 -22.75
C SER A 445 24.76 -13.32 -22.61
N MET A 446 24.09 -13.66 -23.70
CA MET A 446 23.26 -14.85 -23.83
C MET A 446 24.04 -15.85 -24.66
N GLU A 447 24.44 -16.96 -24.04
CA GLU A 447 24.72 -18.20 -24.75
C GLU A 447 23.38 -18.93 -24.96
N ASP A 448 23.07 -19.11 -26.25
CA ASP A 448 22.34 -20.20 -26.91
C ASP A 448 21.06 -20.77 -26.28
N VAL A 449 19.92 -20.43 -26.90
CA VAL A 449 18.93 -21.44 -27.36
C VAL A 449 18.32 -20.94 -28.69
N GLU A 450 18.65 -21.64 -29.78
CA GLU A 450 18.05 -21.45 -31.12
C GLU A 450 16.72 -22.22 -31.28
N GLN A 451 15.96 -21.83 -32.32
CA GLN A 451 14.89 -22.55 -33.06
C GLN A 451 13.47 -22.49 -32.46
N ASP A 452 12.39 -22.21 -33.20
CA ASP A 452 12.09 -22.24 -34.64
C ASP A 452 10.90 -21.30 -34.95
N GLU A 453 10.96 -20.56 -36.07
CA GLU A 453 9.81 -19.89 -36.70
C GLU A 453 9.22 -20.81 -37.78
N LYS A 454 7.89 -21.00 -37.78
CA LYS A 454 7.12 -21.36 -38.99
C LYS A 454 5.78 -20.64 -39.04
N ASP A 455 5.55 -20.08 -40.22
CA ASP A 455 4.39 -19.36 -40.72
C ASP A 455 3.08 -20.17 -40.62
N GLU A 456 1.96 -19.50 -40.32
CA GLU A 456 0.65 -19.90 -40.82
C GLU A 456 -0.22 -18.69 -41.24
N GLU A 457 -0.77 -18.82 -42.45
CA GLU A 457 -1.58 -17.87 -43.20
C GLU A 457 -3.02 -17.78 -42.69
N MET A 458 -3.61 -16.59 -42.79
CA MET A 458 -5.06 -16.36 -42.65
C MET A 458 -5.87 -16.93 -43.82
N PRO A 459 -7.16 -17.25 -43.60
CA PRO A 459 -8.17 -17.10 -44.63
C PRO A 459 -9.32 -16.14 -44.24
N ASN A 460 -9.66 -15.27 -45.19
CA ASN A 460 -10.86 -14.44 -45.23
C ASN A 460 -12.12 -15.28 -45.52
N SER A 461 -13.28 -14.92 -44.95
CA SER A 461 -14.50 -14.67 -45.76
C SER A 461 -15.65 -14.04 -44.96
N ALA A 462 -16.51 -13.36 -45.72
CA ALA A 462 -17.47 -12.34 -45.32
C ALA A 462 -18.91 -12.82 -45.05
N ASN A 463 -19.56 -12.08 -44.15
CA ASN A 463 -20.91 -11.49 -44.17
C ASN A 463 -22.22 -12.26 -43.90
N SER A 464 -23.01 -11.58 -43.03
CA SER A 464 -24.48 -11.35 -43.02
C SER A 464 -25.24 -12.17 -41.96
N GLY A 465 -26.05 -11.62 -41.04
CA GLY A 465 -26.52 -10.25 -40.78
C GLY A 465 -27.56 -10.25 -39.63
N MET A 466 -28.02 -9.04 -39.27
CA MET A 466 -29.15 -8.67 -38.37
C MET A 466 -28.88 -8.35 -36.88
N LEU A 467 -28.57 -7.07 -36.67
CA LEU A 467 -29.16 -6.10 -35.72
C LEU A 467 -29.87 -6.62 -34.45
N SER A 468 -29.16 -6.49 -33.32
CA SER A 468 -29.72 -6.29 -31.98
C SER A 468 -29.16 -4.96 -31.42
N PRO A 469 -29.88 -4.22 -30.56
CA PRO A 469 -29.35 -2.99 -29.96
C PRO A 469 -28.12 -3.31 -29.09
N PRO A 470 -27.13 -2.40 -29.00
CA PRO A 470 -25.90 -2.68 -28.27
C PRO A 470 -26.21 -2.83 -26.76
N PRO A 471 -25.61 -3.82 -26.08
CA PRO A 471 -25.59 -3.83 -24.63
C PRO A 471 -24.82 -2.59 -24.12
N PRO A 472 -25.10 -2.11 -22.89
CA PRO A 472 -24.31 -1.06 -22.28
C PRO A 472 -22.82 -1.45 -22.30
N PRO A 473 -21.89 -0.47 -22.42
CA PRO A 473 -20.47 -0.78 -22.44
C PRO A 473 -20.12 -1.57 -21.16
N PRO A 474 -19.45 -2.72 -21.28
CA PRO A 474 -18.92 -3.39 -20.10
C PRO A 474 -17.98 -2.43 -19.36
N LEU A 475 -17.94 -2.56 -18.04
CA LEU A 475 -16.91 -1.95 -17.21
C LEU A 475 -15.53 -2.14 -17.89
N PRO A 476 -14.62 -1.16 -17.82
CA PRO A 476 -13.31 -1.29 -18.43
C PRO A 476 -12.64 -2.55 -17.86
N LYS A 477 -12.40 -3.53 -18.74
CA LYS A 477 -11.70 -4.77 -18.42
C LYS A 477 -10.40 -4.44 -17.72
N SER A 478 -10.06 -5.18 -16.67
CA SER A 478 -8.74 -5.08 -16.06
C SER A 478 -7.68 -5.32 -17.15
N PRO A 479 -6.70 -4.41 -17.36
CA PRO A 479 -5.77 -4.51 -18.47
C PRO A 479 -4.72 -5.63 -18.31
N ARG A 480 -4.85 -6.50 -17.30
CA ARG A 480 -3.77 -7.39 -16.82
C ARG A 480 -3.39 -8.55 -17.77
N HIS A 481 -4.22 -8.86 -18.77
CA HIS A 481 -4.02 -10.03 -19.66
C HIS A 481 -3.84 -9.72 -21.16
N LEU A 482 -3.73 -8.45 -21.55
CA LEU A 482 -3.33 -8.12 -22.92
C LEU A 482 -1.81 -8.16 -23.01
N ASN A 483 -1.24 -9.01 -23.88
CA ASN A 483 0.21 -9.09 -24.17
C ASN A 483 0.86 -7.74 -24.59
N ASN A 484 0.05 -6.70 -24.82
CA ASN A 484 0.48 -5.34 -25.17
C ASN A 484 0.09 -4.26 -24.12
N ALA A 485 -0.47 -4.64 -22.96
CA ALA A 485 -0.80 -3.69 -21.90
C ALA A 485 0.45 -3.34 -21.05
N PRO A 486 0.59 -2.09 -20.58
CA PRO A 486 1.65 -1.71 -19.66
C PRO A 486 1.60 -2.53 -18.38
N LEU A 487 2.72 -3.12 -18.03
CA LEU A 487 2.87 -3.90 -16.81
C LEU A 487 2.61 -3.04 -15.57
N GLN A 488 1.77 -3.51 -14.65
CA GLN A 488 1.54 -2.85 -13.36
C GLN A 488 2.70 -3.17 -12.40
N PHE A 489 3.32 -2.15 -11.84
CA PHE A 489 4.35 -2.32 -10.80
C PHE A 489 3.73 -2.37 -9.41
N ARG A 490 4.37 -3.09 -8.49
CA ARG A 490 3.97 -3.09 -7.08
C ARG A 490 4.47 -1.84 -6.36
N MET A 491 3.56 -1.15 -5.69
CA MET A 491 3.85 -0.01 -4.81
C MET A 491 4.39 -0.46 -3.44
N PRO A 492 5.14 0.41 -2.71
CA PRO A 492 5.51 0.17 -1.32
C PRO A 492 4.29 -0.16 -0.43
N VAL A 493 4.47 -1.06 0.54
CA VAL A 493 3.37 -1.66 1.32
C VAL A 493 2.34 -0.65 1.87
N PRO A 494 2.73 0.49 2.48
CA PRO A 494 1.74 1.46 2.95
C PRO A 494 0.81 2.00 1.86
N LEU A 495 1.35 2.33 0.68
CA LEU A 495 0.56 2.81 -0.46
C LEU A 495 -0.25 1.68 -1.10
N LEU A 496 0.34 0.48 -1.18
CA LEU A 496 -0.30 -0.73 -1.70
C LEU A 496 -1.54 -1.15 -0.87
N CYS A 497 -1.46 -1.04 0.45
CA CYS A 497 -2.57 -1.29 1.37
C CYS A 497 -3.62 -0.17 1.35
N GLY A 498 -3.17 1.08 1.14
CA GLY A 498 -4.05 2.23 0.94
C GLY A 498 -4.89 2.10 -0.34
N SER A 499 -4.30 1.58 -1.43
CA SER A 499 -5.01 1.37 -2.70
C SER A 499 -5.98 0.18 -2.67
N SER A 500 -5.61 -0.91 -2.00
CA SER A 500 -6.50 -2.08 -1.90
C SER A 500 -7.70 -1.86 -0.98
N GLY A 501 -7.58 -0.97 0.00
CA GLY A 501 -8.62 -0.67 0.98
C GLY A 501 -8.91 -1.88 1.87
N ILE A 502 -8.07 -2.10 2.88
CA ILE A 502 -8.20 -3.24 3.80
C ILE A 502 -9.56 -3.18 4.53
N LEU A 503 -10.30 -4.29 4.48
CA LEU A 503 -11.58 -4.47 5.19
C LEU A 503 -11.42 -5.24 6.49
N GLY A 504 -10.43 -6.12 6.55
CA GLY A 504 -10.04 -6.87 7.73
C GLY A 504 -8.87 -7.81 7.45
N GLY A 505 -8.44 -8.52 8.49
CA GLY A 505 -7.37 -9.50 8.35
C GLY A 505 -7.19 -10.36 9.59
N GLN A 506 -6.38 -11.39 9.44
CA GLN A 506 -6.04 -12.36 10.47
C GLN A 506 -4.52 -12.46 10.65
N LEU A 507 -4.10 -12.66 11.89
CA LEU A 507 -2.73 -12.93 12.30
C LEU A 507 -2.54 -14.44 12.48
N ILE A 508 -1.57 -15.00 11.78
CA ILE A 508 -1.29 -16.44 11.79
C ILE A 508 0.15 -16.67 12.27
N LYS A 509 0.30 -17.47 13.32
CA LYS A 509 1.58 -18.01 13.77
C LYS A 509 1.93 -19.25 12.94
N LEU A 510 3.14 -19.31 12.40
CA LEU A 510 3.63 -20.46 11.62
C LEU A 510 4.83 -21.13 12.29
N ASP A 511 4.86 -22.45 12.20
CA ASP A 511 6.06 -23.23 12.49
C ASP A 511 7.09 -23.07 11.36
N ASN A 512 8.36 -23.29 11.68
CA ASN A 512 9.46 -23.01 10.76
C ASN A 512 9.36 -23.80 9.44
N GLU A 513 8.95 -25.06 9.48
CA GLU A 513 8.80 -25.89 8.26
C GLU A 513 7.73 -25.31 7.31
N ILE A 514 6.56 -24.97 7.85
CA ILE A 514 5.44 -24.39 7.10
C ILE A 514 5.79 -22.98 6.61
N TYR A 515 6.48 -22.19 7.42
CA TYR A 515 6.91 -20.83 7.06
C TYR A 515 7.75 -20.79 5.79
N GLN A 516 8.67 -21.77 5.60
CA GLN A 516 9.47 -21.83 4.37
C GLN A 516 8.59 -22.04 3.12
N ASP A 517 7.49 -22.79 3.26
CA ASP A 517 6.54 -22.97 2.17
C ASP A 517 5.76 -21.69 1.86
N PHE A 518 5.53 -20.79 2.83
CA PHE A 518 4.89 -19.50 2.57
C PHE A 518 5.85 -18.51 1.87
N VAL A 519 7.11 -18.41 2.32
CA VAL A 519 8.05 -17.36 1.87
C VAL A 519 8.83 -17.73 0.60
N LYS A 520 8.64 -18.95 0.07
CA LYS A 520 9.26 -19.36 -1.19
C LYS A 520 8.94 -18.39 -2.34
N LYS A 521 9.97 -17.66 -2.78
CA LYS A 521 9.91 -16.62 -3.82
C LYS A 521 9.52 -17.22 -5.18
N SER A 522 8.67 -16.53 -5.93
CA SER A 522 8.43 -16.79 -7.36
C SER A 522 9.13 -15.71 -8.21
N GLY A 523 9.50 -16.06 -9.45
CA GLY A 523 10.41 -15.25 -10.28
C GLY A 523 9.85 -13.94 -10.86
N ASN A 524 8.56 -13.63 -10.65
CA ASN A 524 7.86 -12.57 -11.41
C ASN A 524 7.24 -11.48 -10.53
N ASP A 525 7.94 -11.07 -9.47
CA ASP A 525 7.54 -9.90 -8.70
C ASP A 525 8.07 -8.63 -9.37
N HIS A 526 7.18 -7.89 -10.04
CA HIS A 526 7.53 -6.66 -10.73
C HIS A 526 7.42 -5.47 -9.76
N THR A 527 8.47 -5.27 -8.97
CA THR A 527 8.55 -4.20 -7.98
C THR A 527 9.05 -2.90 -8.56
N LEU A 528 8.52 -1.80 -8.04
CA LEU A 528 9.08 -0.47 -8.28
C LEU A 528 10.32 -0.30 -7.40
N ASP A 529 11.49 -0.65 -7.93
CA ASP A 529 12.73 -0.70 -7.15
C ASP A 529 13.30 0.69 -6.85
N PHE A 530 12.94 1.22 -5.68
CA PHE A 530 13.58 2.42 -5.12
C PHE A 530 14.94 2.08 -4.52
N LYS A 531 15.96 2.83 -4.91
CA LYS A 531 17.37 2.58 -4.52
C LYS A 531 17.87 3.51 -3.41
N GLY A 532 17.01 4.40 -2.93
CA GLY A 532 17.37 5.48 -2.02
C GLY A 532 17.44 5.08 -0.55
N GLY A 533 18.38 5.66 0.17
CA GLY A 533 18.59 5.51 1.60
C GLY A 533 19.14 4.15 2.05
N GLN A 534 19.55 4.09 3.31
CA GLN A 534 19.94 2.88 4.01
C GLN A 534 19.25 2.83 5.37
N ALA A 535 18.76 1.66 5.76
CA ALA A 535 18.08 1.45 7.03
C ALA A 535 18.97 0.64 7.97
N TYR A 536 19.16 1.17 9.18
CA TYR A 536 19.93 0.55 10.26
C TYR A 536 18.98 0.12 11.37
N ALA A 537 19.22 -1.05 11.95
CA ALA A 537 18.49 -1.45 13.14
C ALA A 537 18.81 -0.52 14.31
N ASP A 538 17.85 -0.39 15.22
CA ASP A 538 18.02 0.35 16.45
C ASP A 538 19.10 -0.29 17.33
N ILE A 539 20.18 0.46 17.56
CA ILE A 539 21.36 0.02 18.32
C ILE A 539 20.96 -0.31 19.77
N ASP A 540 20.03 0.43 20.35
CA ASP A 540 19.62 0.26 21.76
C ASP A 540 18.84 -1.04 21.97
N LYS A 541 18.27 -1.60 20.90
CA LYS A 541 17.49 -2.86 20.89
C LYS A 541 18.21 -4.03 20.23
N MET A 542 19.49 -3.87 19.92
CA MET A 542 20.24 -4.88 19.17
C MET A 542 20.36 -6.23 19.92
N ASN A 543 20.38 -6.22 21.25
CA ASN A 543 20.43 -7.44 22.06
C ASN A 543 19.11 -8.22 21.99
N GLU A 544 17.97 -7.53 22.13
CA GLU A 544 16.64 -8.11 21.96
C GLU A 544 16.42 -8.59 20.52
N LEU A 545 16.94 -7.85 19.54
CA LEU A 545 16.86 -8.21 18.12
C LEU A 545 17.61 -9.52 17.83
N LYS A 546 18.78 -9.74 18.44
CA LYS A 546 19.51 -11.04 18.35
C LYS A 546 18.72 -12.22 18.94
N LEU A 547 17.85 -11.96 19.91
CA LEU A 547 16.96 -12.98 20.49
C LEU A 547 15.73 -13.23 19.62
N SER A 548 15.43 -12.35 18.67
CA SER A 548 14.26 -12.46 17.80
C SER A 548 14.29 -13.68 16.89
N LYS A 549 15.47 -14.28 16.65
CA LYS A 549 15.59 -15.57 15.94
C LYS A 549 14.85 -16.73 16.63
N TYR A 550 14.52 -16.61 17.92
CA TYR A 550 13.75 -17.60 18.66
C TYR A 550 12.26 -17.26 18.77
N GLN A 551 11.83 -16.11 18.23
CA GLN A 551 10.41 -15.78 18.15
C GLN A 551 9.77 -16.55 16.99
N PRO A 552 8.47 -16.89 17.09
CA PRO A 552 7.81 -17.60 16.01
C PRO A 552 7.57 -16.68 14.81
N HIS A 553 7.49 -17.28 13.63
CA HIS A 553 7.18 -16.59 12.39
C HIS A 553 5.70 -16.25 12.31
N ARG A 554 5.38 -15.10 11.70
CA ARG A 554 3.99 -14.62 11.63
C ARG A 554 3.64 -14.01 10.29
N ILE A 555 2.52 -14.46 9.76
CA ILE A 555 1.94 -13.97 8.51
C ILE A 555 0.63 -13.25 8.83
N VAL A 556 0.41 -12.12 8.16
CA VAL A 556 -0.87 -11.42 8.13
C VAL A 556 -1.54 -11.70 6.82
N VAL A 557 -2.81 -12.12 6.89
CA VAL A 557 -3.66 -12.31 5.71
C VAL A 557 -4.75 -11.24 5.75
N THR A 558 -4.77 -10.40 4.74
CA THR A 558 -5.74 -9.30 4.59
C THR A 558 -6.74 -9.62 3.50
N HIS A 559 -7.97 -9.17 3.67
CA HIS A 559 -8.97 -9.12 2.59
C HIS A 559 -9.39 -7.68 2.34
N ASN A 560 -9.51 -7.35 1.07
CA ASN A 560 -9.51 -5.97 0.60
C ASN A 560 -10.77 -5.63 -0.18
N ARG A 561 -11.00 -4.33 -0.37
CA ARG A 561 -12.12 -3.78 -1.14
C ARG A 561 -12.01 -4.08 -2.63
N ASP A 562 -10.79 -4.16 -3.16
CA ASP A 562 -10.48 -4.54 -4.56
C ASP A 562 -10.64 -6.04 -4.85
N LEU A 563 -11.35 -6.78 -3.99
CA LEU A 563 -11.55 -8.22 -4.06
C LEU A 563 -10.24 -9.04 -4.06
N SER A 564 -9.15 -8.47 -3.55
CA SER A 564 -7.90 -9.20 -3.34
C SER A 564 -7.75 -9.74 -1.92
N VAL A 565 -7.11 -10.90 -1.80
CA VAL A 565 -6.57 -11.45 -0.55
C VAL A 565 -5.06 -11.39 -0.62
N ARG A 566 -4.43 -10.72 0.34
CA ARG A 566 -2.98 -10.45 0.33
C ARG A 566 -2.28 -10.94 1.58
N PHE A 567 -1.07 -11.47 1.39
CA PHE A 567 -0.24 -12.08 2.43
C PHE A 567 0.99 -11.22 2.71
N PHE A 568 1.29 -11.00 3.99
CA PHE A 568 2.45 -10.24 4.44
C PHE A 568 3.17 -10.95 5.57
N ASP A 569 4.50 -11.02 5.51
CA ASP A 569 5.33 -11.46 6.62
C ASP A 569 5.61 -10.29 7.56
N ILE A 570 5.27 -10.46 8.84
CA ILE A 570 5.53 -9.49 9.91
C ILE A 570 6.49 -10.01 10.97
N SER A 571 7.22 -11.09 10.66
CA SER A 571 8.23 -11.69 11.53
C SER A 571 9.28 -10.66 11.96
N THR A 572 9.69 -10.68 13.24
CA THR A 572 10.78 -9.81 13.74
C THR A 572 12.10 -10.05 13.03
N GLN A 573 12.29 -11.26 12.51
CA GLN A 573 13.49 -11.70 11.82
C GLN A 573 13.83 -10.82 10.61
N LEU A 574 12.82 -10.21 9.98
CA LEU A 574 12.99 -9.27 8.86
C LEU A 574 13.73 -7.99 9.28
N LEU A 575 13.68 -7.65 10.57
CA LEU A 575 14.35 -6.46 11.10
C LEU A 575 15.81 -6.72 11.47
N ILE A 576 16.27 -7.99 11.44
CA ILE A 576 17.65 -8.36 11.77
C ILE A 576 18.58 -7.85 10.65
N PRO A 577 19.60 -7.02 10.96
CA PRO A 577 20.56 -6.58 9.97
C PRO A 577 21.35 -7.75 9.38
N SER A 578 21.68 -7.62 8.09
CA SER A 578 22.54 -8.57 7.40
C SER A 578 23.96 -8.53 7.99
N PRO A 579 24.58 -9.69 8.23
CA PRO A 579 25.91 -9.77 8.87
C PRO A 579 27.04 -9.22 7.99
N THR A 580 26.79 -9.01 6.69
CA THR A 580 27.79 -8.48 5.75
C THR A 580 27.75 -6.97 5.60
N THR A 581 26.56 -6.37 5.71
CA THR A 581 26.32 -4.96 5.41
C THR A 581 25.92 -4.15 6.64
N ASP A 582 25.53 -4.83 7.74
CA ASP A 582 24.88 -4.24 8.92
C ASP A 582 23.61 -3.42 8.60
N LEU A 583 23.00 -3.67 7.43
CA LEU A 583 21.77 -3.03 6.97
C LEU A 583 20.56 -3.95 7.12
N VAL A 584 19.39 -3.35 7.32
CA VAL A 584 18.11 -4.05 7.17
C VAL A 584 17.86 -4.26 5.67
N GLU A 585 17.79 -5.52 5.24
CA GLU A 585 17.65 -5.89 3.82
C GLU A 585 16.21 -6.23 3.40
N HIS A 586 15.29 -6.31 4.36
CA HIS A 586 13.89 -6.67 4.15
C HIS A 586 12.95 -5.50 4.48
N GLU A 587 11.81 -5.45 3.79
CA GLU A 587 10.70 -4.58 4.18
C GLU A 587 9.97 -5.17 5.39
N TRP A 588 9.32 -4.33 6.19
CA TRP A 588 8.41 -4.78 7.24
C TRP A 588 7.12 -3.97 7.17
N PRO A 589 5.97 -4.60 6.89
CA PRO A 589 5.78 -6.01 6.53
C PRO A 589 6.40 -6.34 5.16
N GLU A 590 6.90 -7.56 4.97
CA GLU A 590 7.36 -8.03 3.66
C GLU A 590 6.19 -8.65 2.88
N PRO A 591 5.85 -8.16 1.67
CA PRO A 591 4.75 -8.71 0.88
C PRO A 591 5.10 -10.08 0.30
N LEU A 592 4.11 -10.99 0.24
CA LEU A 592 4.23 -12.34 -0.34
C LEU A 592 3.36 -12.47 -1.60
N PRO A 593 3.74 -11.82 -2.73
CA PRO A 593 2.88 -11.69 -3.91
C PRO A 593 2.50 -13.02 -4.55
N ALA A 594 3.36 -14.05 -4.44
CA ALA A 594 3.09 -15.38 -4.97
C ALA A 594 1.86 -16.04 -4.33
N LEU A 595 1.43 -15.61 -3.14
CA LEU A 595 0.26 -16.14 -2.45
C LEU A 595 -0.99 -15.26 -2.63
N ASN A 596 -0.85 -14.08 -3.23
CA ASN A 596 -1.98 -13.17 -3.40
C ASN A 596 -3.02 -13.77 -4.34
N VAL A 597 -4.30 -13.62 -3.98
CA VAL A 597 -5.43 -14.06 -4.78
C VAL A 597 -6.22 -12.84 -5.19
N HIS A 598 -6.51 -12.73 -6.48
CA HIS A 598 -7.34 -11.68 -7.06
C HIS A 598 -8.63 -12.32 -7.58
N LEU A 599 -9.79 -11.89 -7.08
CA LEU A 599 -11.09 -12.45 -7.45
C LEU A 599 -11.81 -11.61 -8.51
N ASP A 600 -11.31 -10.43 -8.85
CA ASP A 600 -11.88 -9.54 -9.88
C ASP A 600 -12.04 -10.27 -11.22
N GLU A 601 -11.04 -11.05 -11.64
CA GLU A 601 -11.06 -11.83 -12.88
C GLU A 601 -12.19 -12.87 -12.94
N LEU A 602 -12.63 -13.39 -11.78
CA LEU A 602 -13.74 -14.36 -11.71
C LEU A 602 -15.08 -13.73 -12.11
N PHE A 603 -15.23 -12.42 -11.85
CA PHE A 603 -16.48 -11.71 -12.03
C PHE A 603 -16.53 -10.94 -13.36
N ASP A 604 -15.41 -10.87 -14.07
CA ASP A 604 -15.34 -10.43 -15.47
C ASP A 604 -15.86 -11.51 -16.45
N ASP A 605 -15.92 -12.78 -16.02
CA ASP A 605 -16.44 -13.90 -16.81
C ASP A 605 -17.98 -13.91 -16.82
N ALA A 606 -18.55 -13.63 -17.99
CA ALA A 606 -20.00 -13.55 -18.20
C ALA A 606 -20.74 -14.86 -17.85
N GLU A 607 -20.11 -16.02 -18.01
CA GLU A 607 -20.73 -17.32 -17.70
C GLU A 607 -20.79 -17.57 -16.18
N LEU A 608 -19.81 -17.10 -15.41
CA LEU A 608 -19.78 -17.25 -13.95
C LEU A 608 -20.79 -16.33 -13.25
N VAL A 609 -21.02 -15.14 -13.80
CA VAL A 609 -21.97 -14.15 -13.24
C VAL A 609 -23.40 -14.70 -13.16
N GLU A 610 -23.80 -15.61 -14.06
CA GLU A 610 -25.14 -16.23 -14.02
C GLU A 610 -25.37 -17.12 -12.78
N TYR A 611 -24.30 -17.66 -12.20
CA TYR A 611 -24.39 -18.55 -11.03
C TYR A 611 -24.27 -17.83 -9.70
N ILE A 612 -23.93 -16.54 -9.70
CA ILE A 612 -23.70 -15.76 -8.50
C ILE A 612 -24.98 -15.00 -8.14
N SER A 613 -25.34 -15.02 -6.85
CA SER A 613 -26.62 -14.49 -6.38
C SER A 613 -26.69 -12.95 -6.39
N CYS A 614 -25.56 -12.28 -6.62
CA CYS A 614 -25.37 -10.84 -6.43
C CYS A 614 -24.73 -10.20 -7.68
N PRO A 615 -25.14 -8.99 -8.09
CA PRO A 615 -24.49 -8.29 -9.19
C PRO A 615 -23.01 -7.99 -8.88
N PRO A 616 -22.12 -7.97 -9.89
CA PRO A 616 -20.67 -7.78 -9.73
C PRO A 616 -20.30 -6.58 -8.84
N ASP A 617 -20.98 -5.45 -9.04
CA ASP A 617 -20.72 -4.19 -8.33
C ASP A 617 -20.99 -4.22 -6.82
N LYS A 618 -21.64 -5.27 -6.32
CA LYS A 618 -21.98 -5.44 -4.89
C LYS A 618 -21.26 -6.61 -4.25
N ILE A 619 -20.39 -7.29 -4.98
CA ILE A 619 -19.58 -8.37 -4.45
C ILE A 619 -18.57 -7.78 -3.48
N ALA A 620 -18.44 -8.41 -2.31
CA ALA A 620 -17.48 -8.03 -1.30
C ALA A 620 -17.11 -9.25 -0.47
N ILE A 621 -15.83 -9.32 -0.08
CA ILE A 621 -15.33 -10.37 0.81
C ILE A 621 -15.90 -10.12 2.22
N GLN A 622 -16.42 -11.18 2.85
CA GLN A 622 -16.89 -11.18 4.22
C GLN A 622 -15.78 -11.59 5.20
N SER A 623 -15.07 -12.68 4.89
CA SER A 623 -13.95 -13.17 5.70
C SER A 623 -13.11 -14.18 4.91
N VAL A 624 -11.95 -14.52 5.46
CA VAL A 624 -11.00 -15.48 4.88
C VAL A 624 -10.51 -16.43 5.97
N GLN A 625 -10.43 -17.73 5.68
CA GLN A 625 -9.73 -18.72 6.50
C GLN A 625 -8.62 -19.39 5.67
N VAL A 626 -7.49 -19.66 6.32
CA VAL A 626 -6.33 -20.30 5.70
C VAL A 626 -6.01 -21.59 6.45
N ALA A 627 -5.90 -22.68 5.72
CA ALA A 627 -5.34 -23.95 6.20
C ALA A 627 -3.83 -23.90 6.02
N THR A 628 -3.10 -23.72 7.11
CA THR A 628 -1.67 -23.43 7.10
C THR A 628 -0.82 -24.58 6.59
N ASP A 629 -1.16 -25.83 6.95
CA ASP A 629 -0.37 -27.00 6.58
C ASP A 629 -0.64 -27.42 5.13
N ALA A 630 -1.87 -27.20 4.66
CA ALA A 630 -2.29 -27.52 3.30
C ALA A 630 -1.98 -26.40 2.28
N LEU A 631 -1.72 -25.18 2.75
CA LEU A 631 -1.63 -23.96 1.95
C LEU A 631 -2.90 -23.76 1.09
N GLU A 632 -4.06 -23.98 1.71
CA GLU A 632 -5.37 -23.78 1.09
C GLU A 632 -6.09 -22.59 1.72
N CYS A 633 -6.96 -21.93 0.96
CA CYS A 633 -7.65 -20.72 1.40
C CYS A 633 -9.13 -20.78 1.03
N ALA A 634 -10.01 -20.47 1.98
CA ALA A 634 -11.44 -20.35 1.77
C ALA A 634 -11.86 -18.89 1.97
N ILE A 635 -12.52 -18.31 0.97
CA ILE A 635 -12.92 -16.90 0.93
C ILE A 635 -14.45 -16.85 0.87
N ALA A 636 -15.08 -16.40 1.94
CA ALA A 636 -16.54 -16.23 1.99
C ALA A 636 -16.93 -14.84 1.48
N LEU A 637 -17.89 -14.79 0.56
CA LEU A 637 -18.46 -13.54 0.04
C LEU A 637 -19.71 -13.15 0.84
N LYS A 638 -19.99 -11.84 0.94
CA LYS A 638 -21.19 -11.33 1.63
C LYS A 638 -22.50 -11.82 1.00
N SER A 639 -22.45 -12.25 -0.26
CA SER A 639 -23.57 -12.80 -1.01
C SER A 639 -23.94 -14.24 -0.63
N GLY A 640 -22.99 -15.02 -0.08
CA GLY A 640 -23.22 -16.39 0.39
C GLY A 640 -22.32 -17.46 -0.23
N GLU A 641 -21.61 -17.13 -1.29
CA GLU A 641 -20.70 -18.04 -1.98
C GLU A 641 -19.36 -18.15 -1.26
N ILE A 642 -18.72 -19.32 -1.33
CA ILE A 642 -17.38 -19.56 -0.80
C ILE A 642 -16.46 -19.96 -1.95
N VAL A 643 -15.42 -19.16 -2.19
CA VAL A 643 -14.37 -19.47 -3.17
C VAL A 643 -13.25 -20.22 -2.46
N VAL A 644 -12.88 -21.39 -2.97
CA VAL A 644 -11.79 -22.19 -2.43
C VAL A 644 -10.59 -22.13 -3.37
N CYS A 645 -9.44 -21.77 -2.81
CA CYS A 645 -8.17 -21.68 -3.51
C CYS A 645 -7.25 -22.81 -3.07
N HIS A 646 -6.62 -23.45 -4.05
CA HIS A 646 -5.65 -24.53 -3.83
C HIS A 646 -4.26 -24.08 -4.33
N PRO A 647 -3.19 -24.75 -3.88
CA PRO A 647 -1.87 -24.55 -4.46
C PRO A 647 -1.91 -24.73 -5.99
N ALA A 648 -1.20 -23.86 -6.71
CA ALA A 648 -1.14 -23.92 -8.17
C ALA A 648 -0.48 -25.23 -8.62
N PHE A 649 -1.20 -26.01 -9.43
CA PHE A 649 -0.69 -27.20 -10.11
C PHE A 649 -0.98 -27.07 -11.61
N ASN A 650 -0.13 -27.65 -12.47
CA ASN A 650 -0.43 -27.76 -13.91
C ASN A 650 -1.69 -28.60 -14.11
N ARG A 651 -2.84 -27.94 -14.29
CA ARG A 651 -4.10 -28.59 -14.66
C ARG A 651 -4.30 -28.50 -16.17
N PRO A 652 -4.90 -29.50 -16.81
CA PRO A 652 -5.32 -29.39 -18.20
C PRO A 652 -6.43 -28.33 -18.29
N VAL A 653 -6.14 -27.22 -18.98
CA VAL A 653 -7.08 -26.11 -19.17
C VAL A 653 -8.31 -26.60 -19.92
N THR A 654 -9.50 -26.33 -19.37
CA THR A 654 -10.79 -26.65 -20.02
C THR A 654 -11.40 -25.38 -20.63
N SER A 655 -12.31 -25.51 -21.59
CA SER A 655 -12.83 -24.35 -22.32
C SER A 655 -13.93 -23.56 -21.59
N SER A 656 -14.53 -24.10 -20.53
CA SER A 656 -15.69 -23.49 -19.86
C SER A 656 -15.82 -23.95 -18.39
N PRO A 657 -16.46 -23.15 -17.52
CA PRO A 657 -16.80 -23.57 -16.17
C PRO A 657 -17.63 -24.86 -16.20
N LYS A 658 -17.34 -25.77 -15.27
CA LYS A 658 -18.08 -27.03 -15.14
C LYS A 658 -18.88 -27.02 -13.86
N VAL A 659 -20.19 -26.88 -14.00
CA VAL A 659 -21.12 -27.21 -12.92
C VAL A 659 -21.24 -28.73 -12.86
N LEU A 660 -20.88 -29.29 -11.71
CA LEU A 660 -21.04 -30.72 -11.48
C LEU A 660 -22.54 -31.04 -11.42
N SER A 661 -23.01 -31.94 -12.30
CA SER A 661 -24.41 -32.10 -12.73
C SER A 661 -25.46 -32.34 -11.64
N ASP A 662 -25.05 -32.63 -10.40
CA ASP A 662 -25.91 -32.85 -9.23
C ASP A 662 -25.48 -32.04 -7.97
N THR A 663 -24.58 -31.06 -8.09
CA THR A 663 -24.00 -30.36 -6.93
C THR A 663 -23.88 -28.84 -7.11
N GLU A 664 -24.05 -28.11 -6.01
CA GLU A 664 -23.92 -26.64 -5.87
C GLU A 664 -22.45 -26.15 -5.96
N ILE A 665 -21.58 -26.90 -6.66
CA ILE A 665 -20.14 -26.68 -6.80
C ILE A 665 -19.80 -26.39 -8.27
N ILE A 666 -19.08 -25.30 -8.50
CA ILE A 666 -18.66 -24.81 -9.80
C ILE A 666 -17.13 -24.91 -9.89
N LEU A 667 -16.62 -25.73 -10.79
CA LEU A 667 -15.19 -25.87 -11.02
C LEU A 667 -14.65 -24.72 -11.87
N LEU A 668 -13.47 -24.21 -11.51
CA LEU A 668 -12.79 -23.10 -12.17
C LEU A 668 -11.58 -23.55 -13.01
N ASP A 669 -11.62 -24.78 -13.53
CA ASP A 669 -10.50 -25.38 -14.29
C ASP A 669 -10.27 -24.71 -15.67
N HIS A 670 -11.11 -23.77 -16.07
CA HIS A 670 -10.96 -22.98 -17.30
C HIS A 670 -10.09 -21.73 -17.12
N LEU A 671 -9.82 -21.33 -15.88
CA LEU A 671 -9.00 -20.16 -15.59
C LEU A 671 -7.52 -20.55 -15.54
N GLU A 672 -6.71 -19.83 -16.29
CA GLU A 672 -5.27 -19.99 -16.24
C GLU A 672 -4.69 -19.30 -14.99
N PRO A 673 -3.82 -19.98 -14.23
CA PRO A 673 -3.08 -19.35 -13.15
C PRO A 673 -2.31 -18.13 -13.63
N LEU A 674 -2.44 -17.01 -12.90
CA LEU A 674 -1.55 -15.87 -13.04
C LEU A 674 -0.08 -16.33 -12.95
N LEU A 675 0.74 -15.85 -13.89
CA LEU A 675 2.13 -16.27 -14.00
C LEU A 675 2.91 -15.98 -12.70
N GLY A 676 3.44 -17.03 -12.06
CA GLY A 676 4.16 -16.93 -10.79
C GLY A 676 3.27 -16.95 -9.54
N SER A 677 1.95 -17.05 -9.68
CA SER A 677 1.04 -17.33 -8.57
C SER A 677 1.17 -18.77 -8.10
N ARG A 678 1.11 -18.97 -6.78
CA ARG A 678 1.16 -20.25 -6.10
C ARG A 678 -0.17 -20.63 -5.46
N LEU A 679 -1.13 -19.71 -5.38
CA LEU A 679 -2.45 -19.94 -4.82
C LEU A 679 -3.49 -19.48 -5.83
N THR A 680 -4.32 -20.39 -6.32
CA THR A 680 -5.25 -20.13 -7.43
C THR A 680 -6.67 -20.54 -7.06
N PRO A 681 -7.70 -19.77 -7.43
CA PRO A 681 -9.09 -20.19 -7.30
C PRO A 681 -9.32 -21.54 -7.98
N SER A 682 -9.89 -22.50 -7.25
CA SER A 682 -10.11 -23.86 -7.75
C SER A 682 -11.58 -24.17 -8.00
N PHE A 683 -12.46 -23.79 -7.08
CA PHE A 683 -13.90 -23.96 -7.24
C PHE A 683 -14.68 -22.94 -6.40
N ILE A 684 -15.93 -22.71 -6.77
CA ILE A 684 -16.89 -21.91 -6.02
C ILE A 684 -17.97 -22.84 -5.47
N PHE A 685 -18.29 -22.70 -4.19
CA PHE A 685 -19.47 -23.31 -3.58
C PHE A 685 -20.58 -22.26 -3.48
N ALA A 686 -21.66 -22.47 -4.23
CA ALA A 686 -22.75 -21.51 -4.41
C ALA A 686 -24.14 -22.17 -4.23
N PRO A 687 -24.55 -22.47 -2.99
CA PRO A 687 -25.80 -23.21 -2.72
C PRO A 687 -27.09 -22.36 -2.76
N GLY A 688 -26.97 -21.05 -3.01
CA GLY A 688 -28.11 -20.13 -3.08
C GLY A 688 -28.91 -20.00 -1.77
N LYS A 689 -28.29 -20.25 -0.60
CA LYS A 689 -28.93 -20.19 0.73
C LYS A 689 -28.81 -18.84 1.43
N GLY A 690 -28.31 -17.82 0.73
CA GLY A 690 -28.04 -16.49 1.28
C GLY A 690 -26.69 -16.43 2.02
N PRO A 691 -26.48 -15.45 2.91
CA PRO A 691 -25.17 -15.19 3.51
C PRO A 691 -24.69 -16.32 4.42
N VAL A 692 -23.38 -16.56 4.39
CA VAL A 692 -22.70 -17.52 5.27
C VAL A 692 -22.74 -17.01 6.72
N GLU A 693 -23.19 -17.87 7.64
CA GLU A 693 -23.18 -17.58 9.08
C GLU A 693 -21.82 -17.91 9.69
N THR A 694 -21.30 -19.10 9.40
CA THR A 694 -19.95 -19.53 9.83
C THR A 694 -19.46 -20.66 8.92
N TYR A 695 -18.15 -20.81 8.81
CA TYR A 695 -17.52 -21.91 8.08
C TYR A 695 -16.21 -22.29 8.76
N ALA A 696 -15.74 -23.51 8.51
CA ALA A 696 -14.50 -24.04 9.05
C ALA A 696 -13.74 -24.81 7.96
N LEU A 697 -12.54 -24.35 7.64
CA LEU A 697 -11.57 -25.02 6.78
C LEU A 697 -10.67 -25.94 7.63
N SER A 698 -10.27 -27.09 7.09
CA SER A 698 -9.33 -28.01 7.75
C SER A 698 -8.09 -28.26 6.90
N ASP A 699 -6.96 -28.51 7.58
CA ASP A 699 -5.68 -28.89 6.97
C ASP A 699 -5.66 -30.31 6.38
N VAL A 700 -6.79 -31.03 6.43
CA VAL A 700 -6.95 -32.41 5.94
C VAL A 700 -7.93 -32.53 4.76
N GLY A 701 -8.30 -31.39 4.16
CA GLY A 701 -9.05 -31.35 2.90
C GLY A 701 -10.57 -31.35 3.03
N PHE A 702 -11.11 -30.87 4.16
CA PHE A 702 -12.55 -30.69 4.37
C PHE A 702 -12.92 -29.23 4.66
N LEU A 703 -14.08 -28.83 4.13
CA LEU A 703 -14.74 -27.55 4.41
C LEU A 703 -16.13 -27.82 4.98
N ALA A 704 -16.50 -27.14 6.07
CA ALA A 704 -17.86 -27.13 6.59
C ALA A 704 -18.41 -25.70 6.54
N ALA A 705 -19.68 -25.53 6.16
CA ALA A 705 -20.31 -24.22 6.05
C ALA A 705 -21.76 -24.24 6.56
N SER A 706 -22.11 -23.24 7.36
CA SER A 706 -23.44 -23.00 7.94
C SER A 706 -24.02 -21.69 7.40
N TYR A 707 -25.31 -21.69 7.12
CA TYR A 707 -26.04 -20.56 6.55
C TYR A 707 -27.11 -20.02 7.50
N LYS A 708 -27.50 -18.75 7.32
CA LYS A 708 -28.52 -18.10 8.16
C LYS A 708 -29.90 -18.74 8.12
N ASP A 709 -30.18 -19.55 7.10
CA ASP A 709 -31.41 -20.33 7.00
C ASP A 709 -31.41 -21.60 7.86
N GLY A 710 -30.28 -21.94 8.49
CA GLY A 710 -30.08 -23.14 9.29
C GLY A 710 -29.48 -24.33 8.53
N SER A 711 -29.17 -24.17 7.24
CA SER A 711 -28.55 -25.24 6.44
C SER A 711 -27.08 -25.46 6.83
N LEU A 712 -26.63 -26.71 6.86
CA LEU A 712 -25.25 -27.12 7.15
C LEU A 712 -24.72 -28.05 6.05
N PHE A 713 -23.55 -27.73 5.52
CA PHE A 713 -22.88 -28.52 4.49
C PHE A 713 -21.48 -28.95 4.94
N VAL A 714 -21.06 -30.15 4.50
CA VAL A 714 -19.69 -30.63 4.61
C VAL A 714 -19.21 -31.09 3.24
N ILE A 715 -18.04 -30.60 2.84
CA ILE A 715 -17.46 -30.76 1.51
C ILE A 715 -16.09 -31.42 1.66
N ASP A 716 -15.83 -32.47 0.88
CA ASP A 716 -14.49 -33.04 0.66
C ASP A 716 -13.86 -32.34 -0.54
N MET A 717 -12.75 -31.62 -0.34
CA MET A 717 -12.16 -30.72 -1.35
C MET A 717 -11.25 -31.42 -2.37
N ARG A 718 -10.85 -32.69 -2.13
CA ARG A 718 -9.87 -33.43 -2.98
C ARG A 718 -10.43 -33.88 -4.33
N GLY A 719 -11.74 -33.98 -4.43
CA GLY A 719 -12.52 -34.27 -5.63
C GLY A 719 -13.89 -33.65 -5.39
N PRO A 720 -13.96 -32.30 -5.41
CA PRO A 720 -14.84 -31.49 -4.60
C PRO A 720 -16.27 -32.03 -4.62
N LYS A 721 -16.71 -32.54 -3.47
CA LYS A 721 -18.00 -33.22 -3.32
C LYS A 721 -18.63 -32.91 -1.98
N ILE A 722 -19.94 -32.61 -2.00
CA ILE A 722 -20.75 -32.52 -0.79
C ILE A 722 -20.92 -33.92 -0.21
N ILE A 723 -20.34 -34.17 0.97
CA ILE A 723 -20.44 -35.44 1.70
C ILE A 723 -21.55 -35.42 2.76
N PHE A 724 -22.06 -34.24 3.10
CA PHE A 724 -23.22 -34.06 3.96
C PHE A 724 -23.94 -32.74 3.66
N SER A 725 -25.26 -32.78 3.70
CA SER A 725 -26.15 -31.62 3.58
C SER A 725 -27.34 -31.79 4.51
N GLN A 726 -27.50 -30.88 5.47
CA GLN A 726 -28.70 -30.75 6.29
C GLN A 726 -29.48 -29.54 5.81
N LEU A 727 -30.64 -29.75 5.19
CA LEU A 727 -31.53 -28.70 4.70
C LEU A 727 -32.72 -28.52 5.66
N MET A 728 -33.08 -27.29 5.99
CA MET A 728 -34.32 -27.04 6.74
C MET A 728 -35.53 -27.07 5.80
N ASP A 729 -36.35 -28.11 5.93
CA ASP A 729 -37.56 -28.28 5.13
C ASP A 729 -38.67 -27.31 5.60
N LYS A 730 -39.24 -26.49 4.71
CA LYS A 730 -40.31 -25.50 5.01
C LYS A 730 -41.65 -26.12 5.47
N LYS A 731 -41.71 -27.44 5.73
CA LYS A 731 -42.93 -28.21 6.01
C LYS A 731 -42.95 -28.93 7.37
N SER A 732 -42.38 -28.36 8.43
CA SER A 732 -42.72 -28.79 9.81
C SER A 732 -43.79 -27.88 10.43
N LYS A 733 -45.01 -27.94 9.85
CA LYS A 733 -46.26 -27.47 10.49
C LYS A 733 -47.31 -28.57 10.37
N ARG A 734 -47.05 -29.76 10.92
CA ARG A 734 -48.13 -30.69 11.27
C ARG A 734 -47.83 -31.34 12.60
N ALA A 735 -48.67 -30.94 13.57
CA ALA A 735 -48.80 -31.56 14.87
C ALA A 735 -49.01 -33.08 14.76
N SER A 736 -48.31 -33.83 15.61
CA SER A 736 -48.74 -35.16 16.04
C SER A 736 -48.98 -35.14 17.55
N ILE A 737 -50.20 -35.48 17.92
CA ILE A 737 -50.78 -35.50 19.26
C ILE A 737 -50.36 -36.81 19.98
N LEU A 738 -49.55 -36.67 21.06
CA LEU A 738 -49.45 -37.44 22.35
C LEU A 738 -49.28 -39.00 22.37
N PRO A 739 -48.90 -39.62 23.53
CA PRO A 739 -47.99 -39.19 24.63
C PRO A 739 -47.02 -40.28 25.16
N GLN A 740 -45.90 -39.88 25.78
CA GLN A 740 -45.34 -40.31 27.09
C GLN A 740 -43.80 -40.26 27.14
N GLY A 741 -43.25 -39.44 28.07
CA GLY A 741 -41.84 -39.54 28.49
C GLY A 741 -41.11 -38.21 28.78
N HIS A 742 -41.51 -37.50 29.84
CA HIS A 742 -40.72 -36.53 30.64
C HIS A 742 -39.80 -35.46 29.97
N ILE A 743 -40.39 -34.27 29.80
CA ILE A 743 -39.92 -32.90 30.17
C ILE A 743 -38.39 -32.65 30.27
N SER A 744 -37.89 -31.72 29.45
CA SER A 744 -37.21 -30.50 29.95
C SER A 744 -37.56 -29.29 29.08
N LEU A 745 -38.52 -28.50 29.55
CA LEU A 745 -38.81 -27.14 29.07
C LEU A 745 -37.74 -26.20 29.63
N SER A 746 -36.99 -25.54 28.75
CA SER A 746 -36.38 -24.24 29.05
C SER A 746 -36.63 -23.28 27.91
N SER A 747 -37.32 -22.20 28.25
CA SER A 747 -37.64 -21.04 27.44
C SER A 747 -36.39 -20.37 26.84
N SER A 748 -36.42 -20.07 25.54
CA SER A 748 -35.79 -18.86 25.01
C SER A 748 -36.63 -18.31 23.84
N HIS A 749 -36.77 -16.99 23.83
CA HIS A 749 -37.53 -16.25 22.84
C HIS A 749 -36.80 -16.24 21.49
N GLY A 750 -37.44 -16.78 20.44
CA GLY A 750 -37.05 -16.57 19.04
C GLY A 750 -37.74 -17.59 18.14
N SER A 751 -38.69 -17.18 17.30
CA SER A 751 -39.41 -18.05 16.36
C SER A 751 -38.60 -18.40 15.09
N GLY A 752 -37.28 -18.52 15.22
CA GLY A 752 -36.34 -18.75 14.11
C GLY A 752 -35.74 -20.17 14.11
N PRO A 753 -35.06 -20.56 13.02
CA PRO A 753 -34.32 -21.83 12.96
C PRO A 753 -33.15 -21.82 13.97
N ASP A 754 -32.82 -22.98 14.56
CA ASP A 754 -31.65 -23.12 15.45
C ASP A 754 -30.36 -23.29 14.62
N VAL A 755 -29.75 -22.16 14.29
CA VAL A 755 -28.61 -22.06 13.36
C VAL A 755 -27.30 -22.48 14.04
N VAL A 756 -26.43 -23.18 13.30
CA VAL A 756 -25.06 -23.45 13.72
C VAL A 756 -24.24 -22.17 13.64
N LYS A 757 -23.72 -21.72 14.77
CA LYS A 757 -23.02 -20.43 14.95
C LYS A 757 -21.50 -20.58 15.01
N SER A 758 -21.00 -21.77 15.37
CA SER A 758 -19.57 -22.08 15.41
C SER A 758 -19.30 -23.51 14.92
N LEU A 759 -18.22 -23.66 14.16
CA LEU A 759 -17.77 -24.91 13.56
C LEU A 759 -16.28 -25.11 13.87
N ALA A 760 -15.88 -26.32 14.26
CA ALA A 760 -14.48 -26.65 14.45
C ALA A 760 -14.15 -28.09 14.05
N TRP A 761 -13.05 -28.24 13.32
CA TRP A 761 -12.47 -29.53 12.95
C TRP A 761 -11.47 -29.99 14.00
N THR A 762 -11.58 -31.26 14.42
CA THR A 762 -10.67 -31.86 15.38
C THR A 762 -10.40 -33.32 15.04
N ILE A 763 -9.23 -33.82 15.44
CA ILE A 763 -8.93 -35.25 15.46
C ILE A 763 -8.76 -35.67 16.90
N SER A 764 -9.79 -36.31 17.45
CA SER A 764 -9.84 -36.59 18.88
C SER A 764 -10.76 -37.76 19.22
N PRO A 765 -10.65 -38.36 20.42
CA PRO A 765 -11.57 -39.40 20.88
C PRO A 765 -12.88 -38.81 21.44
N LEU A 766 -13.90 -39.66 21.56
CA LEU A 766 -15.07 -39.43 22.41
C LEU A 766 -14.96 -40.27 23.69
N GLU A 767 -15.80 -39.96 24.67
CA GLU A 767 -15.93 -40.77 25.87
C GLU A 767 -16.29 -42.24 25.55
N ASN A 768 -17.21 -42.42 24.59
CA ASN A 768 -17.69 -43.73 24.16
C ASN A 768 -16.94 -44.32 22.95
N ASP A 769 -16.01 -43.56 22.35
CA ASP A 769 -15.19 -43.99 21.21
C ASP A 769 -13.74 -43.52 21.40
N PRO A 770 -12.86 -44.36 21.98
CA PRO A 770 -11.49 -43.98 22.30
C PRO A 770 -10.59 -43.87 21.06
N GLN A 771 -11.08 -44.17 19.86
CA GLN A 771 -10.29 -44.05 18.63
C GLN A 771 -10.18 -42.58 18.20
N LEU A 772 -8.98 -42.20 17.76
CA LEU A 772 -8.78 -40.93 17.07
C LEU A 772 -9.46 -40.99 15.71
N ARG A 773 -10.44 -40.12 15.51
CA ARG A 773 -11.18 -39.96 14.24
C ARG A 773 -11.28 -38.49 13.91
N VAL A 774 -11.43 -38.19 12.63
CA VAL A 774 -11.74 -36.83 12.15
C VAL A 774 -13.18 -36.51 12.56
N ARG A 775 -13.37 -35.42 13.27
CA ARG A 775 -14.68 -34.99 13.78
C ARG A 775 -14.92 -33.51 13.50
N LEU A 776 -16.17 -33.19 13.19
CA LEU A 776 -16.67 -31.82 13.09
C LEU A 776 -17.58 -31.55 14.29
N ILE A 777 -17.30 -30.48 15.02
CA ILE A 777 -18.15 -29.98 16.10
C ILE A 777 -18.96 -28.82 15.56
N ALA A 778 -20.29 -28.92 15.63
CA ALA A 778 -21.23 -27.90 15.18
C ALA A 778 -22.04 -27.37 16.36
N ALA A 779 -21.65 -26.22 16.91
CA ALA A 779 -22.33 -25.60 18.05
C ALA A 779 -23.45 -24.65 17.58
N ARG A 780 -24.66 -24.86 18.11
CA ARG A 780 -25.89 -24.15 17.74
C ARG A 780 -26.18 -22.97 18.64
N GLN A 781 -27.00 -22.05 18.14
CA GLN A 781 -27.43 -20.87 18.88
C GLN A 781 -28.14 -21.23 20.20
N SER A 782 -28.88 -22.34 20.24
CA SER A 782 -29.53 -22.87 21.44
C SER A 782 -28.58 -23.26 22.58
N GLY A 783 -27.31 -23.52 22.27
CA GLY A 783 -26.33 -24.10 23.21
C GLY A 783 -26.23 -25.62 23.13
N GLU A 784 -26.91 -26.26 22.18
CA GLU A 784 -26.65 -27.66 21.79
C GLU A 784 -25.47 -27.73 20.81
N ALA A 785 -24.74 -28.84 20.80
CA ALA A 785 -23.68 -29.09 19.83
C ALA A 785 -23.77 -30.50 19.25
N ASP A 786 -23.64 -30.61 17.94
CA ASP A 786 -23.63 -31.89 17.22
C ASP A 786 -22.21 -32.26 16.83
N ILE A 787 -21.77 -33.47 17.16
CA ILE A 787 -20.45 -33.98 16.78
C ILE A 787 -20.60 -35.01 15.67
N TYR A 788 -20.16 -34.65 14.47
CA TYR A 788 -20.16 -35.52 13.31
C TYR A 788 -18.82 -36.24 13.21
N THR A 789 -18.84 -37.56 13.03
CA THR A 789 -17.61 -38.37 12.90
C THR A 789 -17.43 -38.80 11.46
N LEU A 790 -16.30 -38.44 10.85
CA LEU A 790 -15.98 -38.82 9.47
C LEU A 790 -15.28 -40.18 9.45
N SER A 791 -15.64 -41.01 8.49
CA SER A 791 -15.00 -42.30 8.23
C SER A 791 -14.55 -42.41 6.77
N ALA A 792 -13.36 -42.99 6.58
CA ALA A 792 -12.82 -43.33 5.29
C ALA A 792 -13.22 -44.77 4.91
N SER A 793 -13.76 -44.97 3.70
CA SER A 793 -14.19 -46.27 3.20
C SER A 793 -13.90 -46.45 1.70
N GLY A 794 -13.65 -47.68 1.26
CA GLY A 794 -13.44 -48.03 -0.16
C GLY A 794 -11.99 -47.95 -0.66
N ASN A 795 -11.79 -48.37 -1.92
CA ASN A 795 -10.56 -48.21 -2.69
C ASN A 795 -10.93 -47.84 -4.15
N PRO A 796 -10.78 -46.57 -4.59
CA PRO A 796 -10.13 -45.47 -3.88
C PRO A 796 -10.89 -45.00 -2.63
N MET A 797 -10.15 -44.39 -1.70
CA MET A 797 -10.65 -43.98 -0.39
C MET A 797 -11.67 -42.84 -0.53
N SER A 798 -12.90 -43.08 -0.08
CA SER A 798 -14.00 -42.10 -0.06
C SER A 798 -14.39 -41.78 1.38
N TRP A 799 -14.65 -40.51 1.66
CA TRP A 799 -15.05 -40.04 2.99
C TRP A 799 -16.56 -39.84 3.07
N GLY A 800 -17.13 -40.13 4.24
CA GLY A 800 -18.52 -39.86 4.57
C GLY A 800 -18.72 -39.74 6.07
N ILE A 801 -19.87 -39.20 6.48
CA ILE A 801 -20.26 -39.14 7.88
C ILE A 801 -20.70 -40.53 8.34
N SER A 802 -20.16 -40.98 9.48
CA SER A 802 -20.48 -42.26 10.10
C SER A 802 -21.49 -42.10 11.23
N GLY A 803 -22.61 -42.81 11.13
CA GLY A 803 -23.66 -42.84 12.16
C GLY A 803 -24.43 -41.52 12.31
N GLU A 804 -25.28 -41.48 13.34
CA GLU A 804 -25.97 -40.26 13.78
C GLU A 804 -25.00 -39.33 14.54
N PRO A 805 -25.19 -38.00 14.47
CA PRO A 805 -24.37 -37.06 15.23
C PRO A 805 -24.49 -37.32 16.74
N VAL A 806 -23.35 -37.21 17.44
CA VAL A 806 -23.31 -37.35 18.89
C VAL A 806 -23.62 -35.99 19.52
N ALA A 807 -24.71 -35.91 20.28
CA ALA A 807 -25.09 -34.70 20.98
C ALA A 807 -24.10 -34.39 22.13
N SER A 808 -23.69 -33.13 22.20
CA SER A 808 -22.91 -32.53 23.28
C SER A 808 -23.56 -31.20 23.69
N LYS A 809 -23.13 -30.65 24.82
CA LYS A 809 -23.67 -29.37 25.32
C LYS A 809 -22.60 -28.29 25.24
N ALA A 810 -22.87 -27.26 24.45
CA ALA A 810 -22.08 -26.04 24.37
C ALA A 810 -22.65 -24.94 25.30
N ILE A 811 -22.24 -23.70 25.06
CA ILE A 811 -22.81 -22.49 25.63
C ILE A 811 -23.78 -21.84 24.61
N PRO A 812 -24.88 -21.21 25.05
CA PRO A 812 -25.79 -20.52 24.14
C PRO A 812 -25.10 -19.39 23.38
N ASP A 813 -25.49 -19.21 22.12
CA ASP A 813 -24.96 -18.22 21.18
C ASP A 813 -23.42 -18.24 21.09
N PRO A 814 -22.82 -19.36 20.63
CA PRO A 814 -21.37 -19.53 20.55
C PRO A 814 -20.75 -18.58 19.51
N LEU A 815 -19.53 -18.11 19.77
CA LEU A 815 -18.78 -17.26 18.83
C LEU A 815 -18.21 -18.12 17.68
N PRO A 816 -18.09 -17.59 16.44
CA PRO A 816 -17.60 -18.35 15.28
C PRO A 816 -16.33 -19.17 15.53
N ASP A 817 -15.30 -18.57 16.14
CA ASP A 817 -14.02 -19.22 16.50
C ASP A 817 -13.95 -19.60 18.00
N GLY A 818 -15.10 -19.84 18.63
CA GLY A 818 -15.22 -20.06 20.07
C GLY A 818 -15.06 -21.51 20.54
N ILE A 819 -14.63 -22.43 19.68
CA ILE A 819 -14.48 -23.86 20.02
C ILE A 819 -13.00 -24.23 20.05
N PHE A 820 -12.54 -24.73 21.20
CA PHE A 820 -11.17 -25.24 21.37
C PHE A 820 -11.20 -26.66 21.90
N VAL A 821 -10.37 -27.54 21.33
CA VAL A 821 -10.17 -28.91 21.81
C VAL A 821 -8.72 -29.07 22.22
N LEU A 822 -8.49 -29.32 23.50
CA LEU A 822 -7.15 -29.49 24.08
C LEU A 822 -6.96 -30.91 24.58
N ASP A 823 -5.73 -31.44 24.54
CA ASP A 823 -5.39 -32.67 25.25
C ASP A 823 -5.17 -32.40 26.76
N ILE A 824 -4.93 -33.45 27.55
CA ILE A 824 -4.64 -33.31 29.00
C ILE A 824 -3.36 -32.53 29.32
N LYS A 825 -2.46 -32.32 28.35
CA LYS A 825 -1.26 -31.49 28.49
C LYS A 825 -1.52 -30.07 27.98
N GLY A 826 -2.71 -29.77 27.48
CA GLY A 826 -3.12 -28.50 26.92
C GLY A 826 -2.85 -28.33 25.42
N ALA A 827 -2.22 -29.28 24.72
CA ALA A 827 -1.94 -29.15 23.30
C ALA A 827 -3.24 -29.20 22.47
N ARG A 828 -3.38 -28.32 21.47
CA ARG A 828 -4.58 -28.25 20.62
C ARG A 828 -4.70 -29.50 19.73
N CYS A 829 -5.86 -30.16 19.77
CA CYS A 829 -6.18 -31.32 18.92
C CYS A 829 -6.77 -30.87 17.58
N LYS A 830 -5.97 -30.21 16.74
CA LYS A 830 -6.37 -29.73 15.41
C LYS A 830 -6.57 -30.89 14.43
N ALA A 831 -7.33 -30.64 13.36
CA ALA A 831 -7.45 -31.57 12.24
C ALA A 831 -6.31 -31.34 11.23
N ASP A 832 -5.10 -31.68 11.63
CA ASP A 832 -3.89 -31.53 10.80
C ASP A 832 -3.36 -32.86 10.26
N ARG A 833 -2.36 -32.77 9.38
CA ARG A 833 -1.74 -33.94 8.74
C ARG A 833 -1.07 -34.88 9.74
N THR A 834 -0.48 -34.34 10.81
CA THR A 834 0.23 -35.13 11.82
C THR A 834 -0.75 -36.01 12.60
N HIS A 835 -1.85 -35.43 13.08
CA HIS A 835 -2.93 -36.10 13.78
C HIS A 835 -3.67 -37.07 12.86
N LEU A 836 -3.89 -36.72 11.58
CA LEU A 836 -4.50 -37.63 10.61
C LEU A 836 -3.62 -38.87 10.39
N SER A 837 -2.30 -38.70 10.28
CA SER A 837 -1.40 -39.85 10.13
C SER A 837 -1.46 -40.81 11.33
N ALA A 838 -1.77 -40.29 12.53
CA ALA A 838 -1.91 -41.07 13.75
C ALA A 838 -3.18 -41.92 13.78
N THR A 839 -4.25 -41.53 13.05
CA THR A 839 -5.48 -42.33 12.99
C THR A 839 -5.25 -43.66 12.25
N PHE A 840 -4.45 -43.66 11.19
CA PHE A 840 -4.17 -44.87 10.38
C PHE A 840 -3.19 -45.85 11.06
N LYS A 841 -2.26 -45.34 11.87
CA LYS A 841 -1.29 -46.17 12.61
C LYS A 841 -1.94 -47.04 13.70
N ASN A 842 -3.16 -46.70 14.12
CA ASN A 842 -3.91 -47.39 15.19
C ASN A 842 -4.88 -48.48 14.70
N THR A 843 -4.74 -48.97 13.46
CA THR A 843 -5.50 -50.13 12.98
C THR A 843 -5.01 -51.40 13.70
N PRO A 844 -5.85 -52.19 14.39
CA PRO A 844 -5.38 -53.40 15.07
C PRO A 844 -4.92 -54.42 14.03
N ALA A 845 -3.59 -54.64 13.97
CA ALA A 845 -3.00 -55.70 13.17
C ALA A 845 -3.57 -57.05 13.61
N THR A 846 -4.39 -57.65 12.75
CA THR A 846 -4.80 -59.05 12.84
C THR A 846 -3.78 -59.89 12.07
N SER A 847 -3.32 -60.97 12.71
CA SER A 847 -2.48 -62.11 12.25
C SER A 847 -0.94 -62.04 12.39
N LEU A 848 -0.47 -62.92 13.29
CA LEU A 848 0.86 -63.45 13.71
C LEU A 848 1.85 -63.87 12.58
N PRO A 849 3.14 -64.24 12.84
CA PRO A 849 3.63 -64.98 14.03
C PRO A 849 5.03 -64.67 14.62
N THR A 850 5.13 -64.95 15.94
CA THR A 850 6.26 -65.49 16.73
C THR A 850 7.71 -65.05 16.45
N GLY A 851 8.33 -64.46 17.48
CA GLY A 851 9.76 -64.62 17.76
C GLY A 851 10.48 -63.33 18.19
N GLY A 852 10.71 -63.16 19.50
CA GLY A 852 11.61 -62.12 20.01
C GLY A 852 11.38 -61.79 21.48
N LEU A 853 12.20 -62.38 22.36
CA LEU A 853 12.25 -62.06 23.79
C LEU A 853 12.69 -60.61 24.00
N GLY A 854 11.95 -59.85 24.83
CA GLY A 854 12.40 -58.53 25.27
C GLY A 854 11.43 -57.81 26.20
N SER A 855 11.70 -57.92 27.49
CA SER A 855 11.29 -57.02 28.58
C SER A 855 9.80 -56.93 28.97
N ALA A 856 9.52 -57.58 30.10
CA ALA A 856 8.35 -57.35 30.92
C ALA A 856 8.41 -55.93 31.53
N GLY A 857 7.50 -55.06 31.09
CA GLY A 857 7.26 -53.74 31.66
C GLY A 857 5.76 -53.42 31.66
N ASN A 858 5.15 -53.57 32.83
CA ASN A 858 3.94 -52.87 33.30
C ASN A 858 2.72 -52.76 32.34
N ARG A 859 1.85 -53.78 32.37
CA ARG A 859 0.50 -53.75 31.76
C ARG A 859 -0.51 -52.92 32.57
N ASN A 860 -0.21 -51.63 32.79
CA ASN A 860 -1.12 -50.65 33.41
C ASN A 860 -1.15 -49.31 32.66
N SER A 861 -0.97 -49.31 31.33
CA SER A 861 -1.13 -48.11 30.49
C SER A 861 -2.42 -48.18 29.67
N ASN A 862 -3.57 -48.30 30.35
CA ASN A 862 -4.87 -47.95 29.78
C ASN A 862 -5.22 -46.52 30.21
N THR A 863 -4.27 -45.58 30.10
CA THR A 863 -4.55 -44.16 30.19
C THR A 863 -5.40 -43.81 28.97
N GLN A 864 -6.72 -43.84 29.15
CA GLN A 864 -7.70 -43.27 28.23
C GLN A 864 -7.16 -41.90 27.80
N ARG A 865 -6.93 -41.72 26.49
CA ARG A 865 -6.53 -40.42 25.95
C ARG A 865 -7.72 -39.49 26.13
N GLN A 866 -7.65 -38.65 27.14
CA GLN A 866 -8.69 -37.66 27.45
C GLN A 866 -8.37 -36.35 26.73
N ASN A 867 -9.41 -35.63 26.36
CA ASN A 867 -9.36 -34.28 25.81
C ASN A 867 -10.31 -33.36 26.57
N ILE A 868 -10.24 -32.07 26.32
CA ILE A 868 -11.02 -31.03 26.97
C ILE A 868 -11.64 -30.19 25.86
N LEU A 869 -12.96 -30.10 25.85
CA LEU A 869 -13.69 -29.23 24.93
C LEU A 869 -14.04 -27.94 25.66
N ILE A 870 -13.64 -26.81 25.09
CA ILE A 870 -13.96 -25.48 25.56
C ILE A 870 -14.85 -24.83 24.50
N THR A 871 -16.02 -24.35 24.92
CA THR A 871 -16.96 -23.62 24.06
C THR A 871 -17.23 -22.25 24.67
N VAL A 872 -17.08 -21.21 23.87
CA VAL A 872 -17.22 -19.81 24.28
C VAL A 872 -18.26 -19.11 23.41
N GLY A 873 -19.12 -18.32 24.04
CA GLY A 873 -20.24 -17.65 23.39
C GLY A 873 -20.49 -16.27 23.95
N ALA A 874 -21.49 -15.59 23.41
CA ALA A 874 -21.85 -14.23 23.79
C ALA A 874 -22.31 -14.06 25.25
N LYS A 875 -22.63 -15.18 25.94
CA LYS A 875 -23.17 -15.18 27.32
C LYS A 875 -22.29 -15.90 28.35
N GLY A 876 -21.28 -16.66 27.93
CA GLY A 876 -20.43 -17.39 28.86
C GLY A 876 -19.37 -18.24 28.16
N ALA A 877 -18.62 -18.99 28.96
CA ALA A 877 -17.76 -20.07 28.50
C ALA A 877 -18.04 -21.35 29.29
N ARG A 878 -17.79 -22.49 28.67
CA ARG A 878 -17.97 -23.81 29.26
C ARG A 878 -16.83 -24.72 28.86
N SER A 879 -16.36 -25.52 29.81
CA SER A 879 -15.34 -26.56 29.64
C SER A 879 -15.93 -27.93 30.01
N THR A 880 -15.72 -28.94 29.16
CA THR A 880 -16.19 -30.33 29.35
C THR A 880 -15.05 -31.31 29.18
N ALA A 881 -15.08 -32.39 29.96
CA ALA A 881 -14.18 -33.52 29.82
C ALA A 881 -14.62 -34.34 28.61
N ASN A 882 -13.67 -34.61 27.72
CA ASN A 882 -13.88 -35.08 26.36
C ASN A 882 -14.84 -34.19 25.55
N LEU A 883 -15.13 -34.57 24.29
CA LEU A 883 -16.05 -33.77 23.48
C LEU A 883 -17.52 -33.88 23.94
N ASN A 884 -17.89 -34.99 24.59
CA ASN A 884 -19.28 -35.32 24.94
C ASN A 884 -19.47 -35.79 26.40
N GLY A 885 -18.49 -35.58 27.27
CA GLY A 885 -18.54 -36.03 28.66
C GLY A 885 -18.99 -34.95 29.66
N ASP A 886 -18.59 -35.14 30.91
CA ASP A 886 -19.04 -34.32 32.04
C ASP A 886 -18.49 -32.88 32.03
N LYS A 887 -19.24 -31.96 32.64
CA LYS A 887 -18.86 -30.54 32.77
C LYS A 887 -17.73 -30.38 33.78
N VAL A 888 -16.65 -29.70 33.37
CA VAL A 888 -15.49 -29.35 34.21
C VAL A 888 -15.63 -27.94 34.78
N GLY A 889 -15.85 -26.96 33.90
CA GLY A 889 -15.95 -25.54 34.26
C GLY A 889 -17.09 -24.83 33.53
N LYS A 890 -17.65 -23.77 34.12
CA LYS A 890 -18.61 -22.88 33.45
C LYS A 890 -18.55 -21.49 34.07
N VAL A 891 -18.49 -20.48 33.22
CA VAL A 891 -18.58 -19.07 33.60
C VAL A 891 -19.64 -18.37 32.75
N GLU A 892 -20.35 -17.41 33.34
CA GLU A 892 -21.33 -16.56 32.67
C GLU A 892 -20.86 -15.11 32.74
N TRP A 893 -21.00 -14.37 31.63
CA TRP A 893 -20.53 -13.00 31.56
C TRP A 893 -21.46 -12.08 32.35
N GLY A 894 -20.90 -11.28 33.25
CA GLY A 894 -21.67 -10.27 33.97
C GLY A 894 -22.04 -9.09 33.06
N ASN A 895 -23.18 -8.44 33.32
CA ASN A 895 -23.65 -7.28 32.54
C ASN A 895 -22.66 -6.10 32.46
N LYS A 896 -21.67 -6.06 33.36
CA LYS A 896 -20.65 -5.02 33.43
C LYS A 896 -19.48 -5.24 32.45
N VAL A 897 -19.35 -6.46 31.91
CA VAL A 897 -18.24 -6.86 31.02
C VAL A 897 -18.37 -6.26 29.62
N GLY A 898 -19.61 -5.98 29.18
CA GLY A 898 -19.88 -5.62 27.79
C GLY A 898 -20.16 -6.84 26.91
N GLY A 899 -20.28 -6.64 25.61
CA GLY A 899 -20.41 -7.72 24.63
C GLY A 899 -19.07 -8.39 24.37
N VAL A 900 -19.05 -9.72 24.29
CA VAL A 900 -17.82 -10.45 23.91
C VAL A 900 -17.68 -10.43 22.39
N SER A 901 -16.54 -9.97 21.91
CA SER A 901 -16.25 -9.76 20.48
C SER A 901 -15.26 -10.78 19.91
N GLY A 902 -14.43 -11.40 20.76
CA GLY A 902 -13.41 -12.36 20.33
C GLY A 902 -12.93 -13.23 21.49
N VAL A 903 -12.28 -14.35 21.15
CA VAL A 903 -11.75 -15.30 22.13
C VAL A 903 -10.54 -16.03 21.56
N GLN A 904 -9.55 -16.32 22.41
CA GLN A 904 -8.40 -17.13 22.03
C GLN A 904 -7.83 -17.88 23.24
N VAL A 905 -7.38 -19.13 23.03
CA VAL A 905 -6.51 -19.82 24.00
C VAL A 905 -5.07 -19.44 23.71
N VAL A 906 -4.40 -18.85 24.70
CA VAL A 906 -3.03 -18.32 24.59
C VAL A 906 -2.08 -19.20 25.39
N ASP A 907 -0.93 -19.49 24.79
CA ASP A 907 0.13 -20.35 25.30
C ASP A 907 1.38 -19.50 25.63
N HIS A 908 1.87 -19.57 26.87
CA HIS A 908 3.09 -18.91 27.33
C HIS A 908 3.80 -19.76 28.38
N LEU A 909 5.12 -19.99 28.22
CA LEU A 909 5.95 -20.79 29.13
C LEU A 909 5.35 -22.19 29.45
N ASP A 910 4.81 -22.88 28.43
CA ASP A 910 4.09 -24.16 28.55
C ASP A 910 2.75 -24.12 29.34
N SER A 911 2.37 -22.97 29.88
CA SER A 911 1.07 -22.69 30.49
C SER A 911 0.10 -22.08 29.48
N ARG A 912 -1.20 -22.19 29.76
CA ARG A 912 -2.31 -21.84 28.87
C ARG A 912 -3.42 -21.14 29.60
N ALA A 913 -3.97 -20.10 29.02
CA ALA A 913 -5.12 -19.39 29.57
C ALA A 913 -6.12 -19.04 28.47
N LEU A 914 -7.38 -18.87 28.87
CA LEU A 914 -8.43 -18.39 27.98
C LEU A 914 -8.48 -16.86 28.05
N VAL A 915 -8.28 -16.21 26.90
CA VAL A 915 -8.38 -14.76 26.73
C VAL A 915 -9.71 -14.44 26.06
N VAL A 916 -10.54 -13.62 26.69
CA VAL A 916 -11.86 -13.21 26.19
C VAL A 916 -11.87 -11.71 25.97
N GLN A 917 -12.04 -11.29 24.72
CA GLN A 917 -12.08 -9.88 24.33
C GLN A 917 -13.50 -9.32 24.42
N THR A 918 -13.62 -8.10 24.95
CA THR A 918 -14.88 -7.36 25.02
C THR A 918 -14.94 -6.19 24.03
N ASP A 919 -16.16 -5.72 23.76
CA ASP A 919 -16.45 -4.49 23.01
C ASP A 919 -16.05 -3.20 23.76
N ARG A 920 -15.66 -3.31 25.04
CA ARG A 920 -15.13 -2.21 25.86
C ARG A 920 -13.61 -2.08 25.80
N HIS A 921 -12.96 -2.86 24.94
CA HIS A 921 -11.50 -2.96 24.84
C HIS A 921 -10.85 -3.51 26.10
N ASP A 922 -11.52 -4.45 26.78
CA ASP A 922 -10.94 -5.22 27.87
C ASP A 922 -10.67 -6.67 27.40
N ALA A 923 -9.62 -7.28 27.92
CA ALA A 923 -9.35 -8.71 27.79
C ALA A 923 -9.47 -9.38 29.16
N LEU A 924 -10.48 -10.23 29.32
CA LEU A 924 -10.67 -11.04 30.52
C LEU A 924 -9.88 -12.34 30.42
N ILE A 925 -9.12 -12.67 31.47
CA ILE A 925 -8.27 -13.84 31.52
C ILE A 925 -8.87 -14.89 32.46
N TYR A 926 -8.97 -16.14 31.99
CA TYR A 926 -9.48 -17.26 32.76
C TYR A 926 -8.55 -18.48 32.75
N THR A 927 -8.52 -19.22 33.85
CA THR A 927 -7.78 -20.48 33.96
C THR A 927 -8.39 -21.57 33.09
N LEU A 928 -7.57 -22.54 32.68
CA LEU A 928 -8.01 -23.73 31.95
C LEU A 928 -7.59 -24.99 32.72
N PRO A 929 -8.45 -26.02 32.83
CA PRO A 929 -9.79 -26.13 32.26
C PRO A 929 -10.92 -25.61 33.16
N HIS A 930 -10.61 -25.05 34.34
CA HIS A 930 -11.59 -24.74 35.38
C HIS A 930 -12.38 -23.44 35.15
N LEU A 931 -11.91 -22.54 34.29
CA LEU A 931 -12.54 -21.26 33.96
C LEU A 931 -12.68 -20.31 35.18
N GLU A 932 -11.66 -20.28 36.03
CA GLU A 932 -11.57 -19.32 37.15
C GLU A 932 -10.99 -18.00 36.65
N TYR A 933 -11.55 -16.88 37.11
CA TYR A 933 -11.10 -15.55 36.68
C TYR A 933 -9.72 -15.23 37.28
N ILE A 934 -8.79 -14.78 36.44
CA ILE A 934 -7.44 -14.34 36.84
C ILE A 934 -7.43 -12.81 36.96
N CYS A 935 -7.50 -12.12 35.82
CA CYS A 935 -7.39 -10.65 35.75
C CYS A 935 -8.14 -10.08 34.54
N THR A 936 -8.21 -8.74 34.48
CA THR A 936 -8.73 -7.99 33.33
C THR A 936 -7.65 -7.06 32.83
N LEU A 937 -7.29 -7.19 31.55
CA LEU A 937 -6.28 -6.38 30.91
C LEU A 937 -6.95 -5.29 30.08
N GLN A 938 -6.50 -4.05 30.21
CA GLN A 938 -6.98 -2.96 29.38
C GLN A 938 -6.23 -2.98 28.03
N LEU A 939 -6.98 -3.16 26.95
CA LEU A 939 -6.46 -3.09 25.59
C LEU A 939 -6.54 -1.64 25.08
N SER A 940 -5.74 -1.32 24.05
CA SER A 940 -5.77 0.02 23.47
C SER A 940 -7.16 0.32 22.85
N PRO A 941 -7.81 1.45 23.20
CA PRO A 941 -9.18 1.77 22.81
C PRO A 941 -9.34 2.18 21.33
N ILE A 942 -8.32 1.94 20.51
CA ILE A 942 -8.22 2.42 19.12
C ILE A 942 -9.00 1.49 18.17
N THR A 943 -9.51 0.36 18.68
CA THR A 943 -10.12 -0.68 17.85
C THR A 943 -11.61 -0.45 17.62
N SER A 944 -12.05 -0.64 16.39
CA SER A 944 -13.49 -0.67 16.04
C SER A 944 -13.93 -2.07 15.57
N LEU A 945 -12.98 -2.98 15.47
CA LEU A 945 -13.13 -4.38 15.06
C LEU A 945 -12.49 -5.28 16.14
N PRO A 946 -12.89 -6.55 16.24
CA PRO A 946 -12.25 -7.51 17.13
C PRO A 946 -10.76 -7.66 16.81
N LEU A 947 -9.96 -7.94 17.85
CA LEU A 947 -8.54 -8.22 17.71
C LEU A 947 -8.37 -9.60 17.06
N SER A 948 -7.42 -9.72 16.14
CA SER A 948 -6.92 -11.03 15.74
C SER A 948 -5.78 -11.41 16.68
N ILE A 949 -6.03 -12.34 17.62
CA ILE A 949 -5.04 -12.80 18.60
C ILE A 949 -4.50 -14.17 18.18
N ASP A 950 -3.18 -14.32 18.12
CA ASP A 950 -2.53 -15.60 17.83
C ASP A 950 -2.38 -16.48 19.09
N GLU A 951 -1.89 -17.70 18.92
CA GLU A 951 -1.74 -18.66 20.02
C GLU A 951 -0.66 -18.27 21.04
N SER A 952 0.22 -17.31 20.71
CA SER A 952 1.27 -16.83 21.63
C SER A 952 0.87 -15.57 22.40
N GLY A 953 -0.32 -15.02 22.14
CA GLY A 953 -0.79 -13.78 22.75
C GLY A 953 -0.37 -12.52 22.00
N ASP A 954 0.17 -12.62 20.79
CA ASP A 954 0.37 -11.47 19.92
C ASP A 954 -0.92 -11.17 19.16
N TYR A 955 -1.16 -9.91 18.85
CA TYR A 955 -2.42 -9.49 18.24
C TYR A 955 -2.29 -8.37 17.23
N LEU A 956 -3.27 -8.31 16.33
CA LEU A 956 -3.51 -7.17 15.44
C LEU A 956 -4.77 -6.42 15.87
N ALA A 957 -4.60 -5.10 16.01
CA ALA A 957 -5.63 -4.15 16.36
C ALA A 957 -5.92 -3.22 15.18
N TRP A 958 -7.15 -3.26 14.67
CA TRP A 958 -7.56 -2.51 13.47
C TRP A 958 -8.24 -1.19 13.81
N ALA A 959 -7.83 -0.10 13.14
CA ALA A 959 -8.45 1.21 13.26
C ALA A 959 -9.19 1.59 11.97
N LEU A 960 -10.51 1.73 12.05
CA LEU A 960 -11.33 2.22 10.93
C LEU A 960 -11.10 3.71 10.69
N SER A 961 -11.13 4.12 9.42
CA SER A 961 -11.01 5.53 9.04
C SER A 961 -12.05 6.40 9.76
N PRO A 962 -11.73 7.63 10.20
CA PRO A 962 -12.73 8.58 10.68
C PRO A 962 -13.83 8.89 9.65
N GLN A 963 -13.52 8.71 8.35
CA GLN A 963 -14.44 8.85 7.23
C GLN A 963 -15.26 7.57 6.96
N ALA A 964 -15.02 6.48 7.71
CA ALA A 964 -15.55 5.13 7.48
C ALA A 964 -17.04 4.93 7.79
N ARG A 965 -17.82 5.98 8.10
CA ARG A 965 -19.28 5.84 8.27
C ARG A 965 -19.97 5.26 7.02
N THR A 966 -19.31 5.30 5.86
CA THR A 966 -19.80 4.72 4.59
C THR A 966 -18.91 3.65 3.98
N SER A 967 -17.58 3.68 4.15
CA SER A 967 -16.65 2.78 3.41
C SER A 967 -16.21 1.52 4.15
N GLY A 968 -16.19 1.52 5.49
CA GLY A 968 -15.68 0.37 6.28
C GLY A 968 -14.18 0.06 6.11
N VAL A 969 -13.39 0.97 5.54
CA VAL A 969 -11.96 0.76 5.26
C VAL A 969 -11.09 1.08 6.49
N ILE A 970 -10.10 0.24 6.73
CA ILE A 970 -9.10 0.36 7.79
C ILE A 970 -7.96 1.29 7.35
N HIS A 971 -7.59 2.26 8.20
CA HIS A 971 -6.53 3.23 7.91
C HIS A 971 -5.23 2.96 8.66
N SER A 972 -5.27 2.17 9.73
CA SER A 972 -4.07 1.73 10.43
C SER A 972 -4.28 0.41 11.16
N ALA A 973 -3.18 -0.29 11.41
CA ALA A 973 -3.14 -1.53 12.17
C ALA A 973 -2.01 -1.47 13.20
N THR A 974 -2.33 -1.70 14.47
CA THR A 974 -1.34 -1.82 15.54
C THR A 974 -1.08 -3.29 15.83
N TYR A 975 0.18 -3.71 15.63
CA TYR A 975 0.67 -5.00 16.08
C TYR A 975 1.10 -4.89 17.55
N GLY A 976 0.48 -5.71 18.40
CA GLY A 976 0.67 -5.69 19.85
C GLY A 976 0.88 -7.08 20.42
N THR A 977 1.10 -7.15 21.72
CA THR A 977 1.30 -8.39 22.46
C THR A 977 0.70 -8.30 23.86
N LEU A 978 0.29 -9.44 24.41
CA LEU A 978 -0.07 -9.61 25.82
C LEU A 978 1.17 -9.87 26.69
N PHE A 979 2.35 -10.12 26.08
CA PHE A 979 3.61 -10.41 26.77
C PHE A 979 4.76 -9.55 26.21
N ASP A 980 4.76 -8.26 26.54
CA ASP A 980 5.76 -7.29 26.12
C ASP A 980 7.07 -7.41 26.92
N ILE A 981 7.77 -8.52 26.68
CA ILE A 981 9.02 -8.88 27.33
C ILE A 981 10.06 -9.17 26.24
N ARG A 982 11.17 -8.40 26.22
CA ARG A 982 12.29 -8.57 25.28
C ARG A 982 11.86 -8.54 23.80
N ARG A 983 10.94 -7.65 23.45
CA ARG A 983 10.44 -7.45 22.08
C ARG A 983 11.22 -6.34 21.37
N ALA A 984 11.51 -6.52 20.07
CA ALA A 984 12.29 -5.59 19.25
C ALA A 984 11.59 -5.31 17.90
N TYR A 985 10.58 -4.43 17.94
CA TYR A 985 9.85 -3.95 16.74
C TYR A 985 10.06 -2.45 16.52
N THR A 986 11.23 -1.93 16.91
CA THR A 986 11.55 -0.51 16.78
C THR A 986 11.69 -0.11 15.31
N LEU A 987 11.42 1.18 15.04
CA LEU A 987 11.60 1.74 13.70
C LEU A 987 13.10 1.86 13.41
N PRO A 988 13.56 1.50 12.19
CA PRO A 988 14.95 1.64 11.82
C PRO A 988 15.37 3.12 11.80
N ASP A 989 16.63 3.37 12.15
CA ASP A 989 17.28 4.65 11.89
C ASP A 989 17.69 4.69 10.41
N ILE A 990 17.38 5.79 9.71
CA ILE A 990 17.55 5.88 8.25
C ILE A 990 18.61 6.91 7.91
N ASP A 991 19.54 6.55 7.04
CA ASP A 991 20.44 7.49 6.36
C ASP A 991 19.95 7.71 4.92
N PHE A 992 19.22 8.80 4.69
CA PHE A 992 18.78 9.19 3.35
C PHE A 992 19.93 9.70 2.48
N ALA A 993 21.03 10.20 3.05
CA ALA A 993 22.13 10.79 2.30
C ALA A 993 23.09 9.74 1.72
N SER A 994 23.10 8.52 2.28
CA SER A 994 23.95 7.39 1.84
C SER A 994 23.86 7.06 0.34
N SER A 995 22.69 7.24 -0.27
CA SER A 995 22.44 6.95 -1.69
C SER A 995 22.58 8.17 -2.60
N ARG A 996 23.03 9.32 -2.07
CA ARG A 996 23.13 10.56 -2.84
C ARG A 996 24.23 10.44 -3.90
N GLY A 997 23.82 10.29 -5.15
CA GLY A 997 24.71 10.31 -6.31
C GLY A 997 25.10 11.74 -6.75
N PRO A 998 26.10 11.87 -7.64
CA PRO A 998 26.38 13.14 -8.29
C PRO A 998 25.21 13.54 -9.19
N VAL A 999 24.76 14.79 -9.08
CA VAL A 999 23.74 15.34 -9.97
C VAL A 999 24.35 15.48 -11.38
N PRO A 1000 23.72 14.92 -12.43
CA PRO A 1000 24.20 15.10 -13.80
C PRO A 1000 24.35 16.59 -14.16
N PRO A 1001 25.31 16.97 -15.01
CA PRO A 1001 25.50 18.37 -15.39
C PRO A 1001 24.29 18.93 -16.13
N GLN A 1002 24.04 20.23 -15.96
CA GLN A 1002 22.96 20.95 -16.66
C GLN A 1002 23.09 20.77 -18.19
N PRO A 1003 22.03 20.34 -18.89
CA PRO A 1003 21.99 20.32 -20.35
C PRO A 1003 22.31 21.70 -20.93
N GLN A 1004 23.26 21.74 -21.86
CA GLN A 1004 23.69 22.98 -22.51
C GLN A 1004 22.76 23.33 -23.68
N PRO A 1005 22.65 24.62 -24.06
CA PRO A 1005 21.92 25.03 -25.23
C PRO A 1005 22.46 24.36 -26.50
N VAL A 1006 21.56 24.15 -27.46
CA VAL A 1006 21.85 23.49 -28.74
C VAL A 1006 21.37 24.38 -29.88
N SER A 1007 22.04 24.30 -31.02
CA SER A 1007 21.64 25.04 -32.23
C SER A 1007 20.42 24.39 -32.91
N LEU A 1008 19.64 25.20 -33.61
CA LEU A 1008 18.46 24.73 -34.38
C LEU A 1008 18.83 23.75 -35.50
N GLY A 1009 19.94 23.99 -36.21
CA GLY A 1009 20.45 23.17 -37.31
C GLY A 1009 21.85 22.61 -37.07
N PRO A 1010 22.38 21.81 -38.01
CA PRO A 1010 23.73 21.26 -37.93
C PRO A 1010 24.80 22.36 -37.80
N PRO A 1011 25.90 22.11 -37.05
CA PRO A 1011 26.91 23.13 -36.75
C PRO A 1011 27.77 23.57 -37.96
N SER A 1012 27.48 23.12 -39.18
CA SER A 1012 28.35 23.25 -40.35
C SER A 1012 28.38 24.63 -41.03
N VAL A 1013 27.43 25.55 -40.81
CA VAL A 1013 27.50 26.92 -41.39
C VAL A 1013 26.80 27.97 -40.50
N LEU A 1014 27.46 29.13 -40.32
CA LEU A 1014 27.00 30.44 -39.85
C LEU A 1014 25.48 30.59 -39.51
N GLY A 1015 25.08 30.08 -38.34
CA GLY A 1015 23.76 30.30 -37.73
C GLY A 1015 23.86 30.93 -36.35
N TYR A 1016 24.47 32.12 -36.25
CA TYR A 1016 24.37 32.98 -35.06
C TYR A 1016 22.93 33.54 -34.96
N TRP A 1017 21.98 32.75 -34.45
CA TRP A 1017 20.64 33.26 -34.11
C TRP A 1017 20.27 33.20 -32.63
N PHE A 1018 21.14 32.57 -31.82
CA PHE A 1018 21.23 32.80 -30.38
C PHE A 1018 22.66 33.21 -30.08
N SER A 1019 22.86 34.31 -29.34
CA SER A 1019 24.14 34.58 -28.67
C SER A 1019 24.33 33.54 -27.56
N PHE A 1020 24.65 32.29 -27.92
CA PHE A 1020 24.85 31.16 -27.02
C PHE A 1020 26.06 31.31 -26.06
N ASN A 1021 26.79 32.44 -26.13
CA ASN A 1021 27.99 32.67 -25.34
C ASN A 1021 27.75 33.19 -23.91
N GLN A 1022 26.50 33.36 -23.46
CA GLN A 1022 26.19 33.84 -22.11
C GLN A 1022 25.10 33.01 -21.39
N THR A 1023 25.32 31.71 -21.22
CA THR A 1023 24.52 30.94 -20.25
C THR A 1023 25.02 31.19 -18.84
N LYS A 1024 24.10 31.48 -17.91
CA LYS A 1024 24.44 31.63 -16.50
C LYS A 1024 24.59 30.27 -15.81
N THR A 1025 25.57 30.16 -14.92
CA THR A 1025 25.70 29.00 -14.03
C THR A 1025 24.64 29.05 -12.94
N GLY A 1026 24.35 27.91 -12.31
CA GLY A 1026 23.45 27.83 -11.16
C GLY A 1026 23.81 28.79 -10.03
N GLU A 1027 25.11 28.92 -9.72
CA GLU A 1027 25.61 29.85 -8.71
C GLU A 1027 25.37 31.32 -9.10
N GLN A 1028 25.52 31.67 -10.38
CA GLN A 1028 25.24 33.01 -10.87
C GLN A 1028 23.74 33.34 -10.80
N ILE A 1029 22.87 32.37 -11.07
CA ILE A 1029 21.42 32.51 -10.87
C ILE A 1029 21.11 32.66 -9.39
N ASP A 1030 21.69 31.83 -8.53
CA ASP A 1030 21.49 31.92 -7.10
C ASP A 1030 21.97 33.26 -6.50
N ALA A 1031 23.06 33.83 -7.00
CA ALA A 1031 23.52 35.17 -6.62
C ALA A 1031 22.55 36.27 -7.11
N LEU A 1032 22.04 36.14 -8.35
CA LEU A 1032 21.05 37.05 -8.92
C LEU A 1032 19.75 37.05 -8.11
N LEU A 1033 19.28 35.87 -7.72
CA LEU A 1033 18.05 35.69 -6.94
C LEU A 1033 18.27 36.09 -5.48
N GLY A 1034 19.36 35.66 -4.83
CA GLY A 1034 19.62 35.93 -3.42
C GLY A 1034 19.93 37.40 -3.08
N GLY A 1035 20.35 38.17 -4.09
CA GLY A 1035 20.76 39.58 -3.97
C GLY A 1035 22.22 39.75 -3.54
N PRO A 1036 22.75 40.99 -3.53
CA PRO A 1036 24.14 41.26 -3.19
C PRO A 1036 24.49 40.86 -1.74
N ASP A 1037 23.51 40.93 -0.83
CA ASP A 1037 23.66 40.59 0.59
C ASP A 1037 23.14 39.16 0.88
N ARG A 1038 23.42 38.19 0.01
CA ARG A 1038 23.07 36.77 0.23
C ARG A 1038 24.01 36.17 1.28
N PRO A 1039 23.52 35.79 2.48
CA PRO A 1039 24.36 35.19 3.51
C PRO A 1039 24.58 33.71 3.18
N ILE A 1040 25.75 33.38 2.63
CA ILE A 1040 26.10 31.99 2.37
C ILE A 1040 26.51 31.34 3.71
N PRO A 1041 25.84 30.27 4.17
CA PRO A 1041 26.25 29.58 5.40
C PRO A 1041 27.68 29.04 5.26
N GLU A 1042 28.53 29.26 6.26
CA GLU A 1042 29.87 28.65 6.29
C GLU A 1042 29.73 27.11 6.32
N LYS A 1043 30.30 26.43 5.32
CA LYS A 1043 30.49 24.98 5.39
C LYS A 1043 31.44 24.70 6.55
N LYS A 1044 31.01 23.96 7.57
CA LYS A 1044 31.94 23.38 8.54
C LYS A 1044 32.87 22.42 7.79
N GLU A 1045 34.10 22.83 7.55
CA GLU A 1045 35.15 21.96 7.03
C GLU A 1045 35.43 20.86 8.06
N VAL A 1046 35.23 19.61 7.67
CA VAL A 1046 35.83 18.47 8.37
C VAL A 1046 37.26 18.39 7.83
N GLU A 1047 38.24 18.70 8.68
CA GLU A 1047 39.67 18.63 8.34
C GLU A 1047 40.04 17.22 7.84
N SER A 1048 40.18 17.05 6.53
CA SER A 1048 40.89 15.91 5.95
C SER A 1048 42.35 16.30 5.78
N SER A 1049 43.23 15.72 6.59
CA SER A 1049 44.68 15.90 6.53
C SER A 1049 45.23 15.59 5.13
N ASP A 1050 45.95 16.56 4.58
CA ASP A 1050 46.72 16.49 3.33
C ASP A 1050 47.69 15.30 3.26
N ALA A 1051 47.70 14.62 2.10
CA ALA A 1051 48.87 13.92 1.60
C ALA A 1051 48.90 13.96 0.05
N THR A 1052 49.73 14.84 -0.48
CA THR A 1052 50.08 14.97 -1.90
C THR A 1052 50.90 13.78 -2.40
N GLY A 1053 50.55 13.22 -3.57
CA GLY A 1053 51.41 12.36 -4.38
C GLY A 1053 50.73 11.99 -5.72
N PRO A 1054 51.40 12.11 -6.89
CA PRO A 1054 50.78 11.84 -8.19
C PRO A 1054 51.05 10.39 -8.65
N GLY A 1055 50.03 9.70 -9.17
CA GLY A 1055 50.24 8.46 -9.94
C GLY A 1055 49.06 7.49 -10.00
N LEU A 1056 48.38 7.50 -11.16
CA LEU A 1056 47.86 6.38 -11.96
C LEU A 1056 47.18 5.15 -11.31
N ALA A 1057 45.93 4.94 -11.78
CA ALA A 1057 45.22 3.69 -12.06
C ALA A 1057 44.66 2.85 -10.88
N GLY A 1058 43.34 2.58 -10.94
CA GLY A 1058 42.69 1.49 -10.20
C GLY A 1058 41.20 1.70 -9.91
N SER A 1059 40.34 1.44 -10.91
CA SER A 1059 38.91 1.18 -10.68
C SER A 1059 38.73 -0.13 -9.91
N ALA A 1060 38.53 -0.08 -8.59
CA ALA A 1060 37.94 -1.17 -7.77
C ALA A 1060 37.67 -0.79 -6.29
N SER A 1061 37.70 0.49 -5.87
CA SER A 1061 37.70 0.85 -4.43
C SER A 1061 36.51 1.68 -3.92
N GLY A 1062 35.53 2.03 -4.76
CA GLY A 1062 34.41 2.89 -4.36
C GLY A 1062 33.42 2.26 -3.37
N ALA A 1063 33.29 0.93 -3.34
CA ALA A 1063 32.40 0.23 -2.41
C ALA A 1063 32.98 0.17 -0.98
N ALA A 1064 34.31 0.00 -0.85
CA ALA A 1064 34.98 -0.07 0.43
C ALA A 1064 35.12 1.30 1.11
N SER A 1065 35.34 2.38 0.34
CA SER A 1065 35.40 3.74 0.90
C SER A 1065 34.05 4.21 1.44
N ASN A 1066 32.94 3.84 0.81
CA ASN A 1066 31.60 4.19 1.29
C ASN A 1066 31.18 3.39 2.53
N LEU A 1067 31.59 2.11 2.64
CA LEU A 1067 31.40 1.30 3.85
C LEU A 1067 32.19 1.86 5.05
N VAL A 1068 33.43 2.29 4.84
CA VAL A 1068 34.26 2.90 5.89
C VAL A 1068 33.74 4.29 6.29
N ALA A 1069 33.25 5.08 5.34
CA ALA A 1069 32.64 6.38 5.63
C ALA A 1069 31.31 6.25 6.40
N GLY A 1070 30.47 5.28 6.05
CA GLY A 1070 29.24 4.95 6.78
C GLY A 1070 29.54 4.45 8.20
N ALA A 1071 30.49 3.53 8.35
CA ALA A 1071 30.91 3.03 9.67
C ALA A 1071 31.53 4.15 10.55
N ALA A 1072 32.33 5.04 9.96
CA ALA A 1072 32.92 6.18 10.67
C ALA A 1072 31.85 7.22 11.09
N ALA A 1073 30.83 7.45 10.26
CA ALA A 1073 29.71 8.34 10.58
C ALA A 1073 28.83 7.75 11.71
N VAL A 1074 28.59 6.44 11.70
CA VAL A 1074 27.91 5.72 12.78
C VAL A 1074 28.73 5.80 14.07
N GLN A 1075 30.05 5.62 14.00
CA GLN A 1075 30.94 5.68 15.17
C GLN A 1075 31.09 7.11 15.75
N ALA A 1076 31.13 8.13 14.90
CA ALA A 1076 31.15 9.53 15.33
C ALA A 1076 29.82 9.95 15.99
N ASN A 1077 28.69 9.47 15.45
CA ASN A 1077 27.38 9.67 16.07
C ASN A 1077 27.20 8.86 17.37
N LEU A 1078 27.81 7.68 17.47
CA LEU A 1078 27.89 6.90 18.71
C LEU A 1078 28.62 7.69 19.81
N TYR A 1079 29.74 8.34 19.46
CA TYR A 1079 30.48 9.21 20.37
C TYR A 1079 29.64 10.43 20.79
N ASN A 1080 28.93 11.07 19.87
CA ASN A 1080 28.10 12.23 20.18
C ASN A 1080 26.87 11.86 21.02
N ARG A 1081 26.20 10.73 20.75
CA ARG A 1081 25.08 10.23 21.58
C ARG A 1081 25.55 9.74 22.95
N LEU A 1082 26.69 9.07 23.04
CA LEU A 1082 27.29 8.70 24.33
C LEU A 1082 27.72 9.92 25.13
N ALA A 1083 28.30 10.93 24.47
CA ALA A 1083 28.68 12.19 25.11
C ALA A 1083 27.44 12.94 25.61
N SER A 1084 26.36 13.03 24.83
CA SER A 1084 25.13 13.68 25.27
C SER A 1084 24.46 12.92 26.42
N ALA A 1085 24.39 11.58 26.33
CA ALA A 1085 23.83 10.74 27.39
C ALA A 1085 24.67 10.77 28.68
N LEU A 1086 26.00 10.85 28.58
CA LEU A 1086 26.89 11.03 29.73
C LEU A 1086 26.72 12.42 30.35
N ASN A 1087 26.52 13.45 29.54
CA ASN A 1087 26.31 14.82 30.03
C ASN A 1087 24.95 14.96 30.71
N GLU A 1088 23.91 14.34 30.17
CA GLU A 1088 22.57 14.26 30.76
C GLU A 1088 22.56 13.44 32.05
N ARG A 1089 23.29 12.31 32.09
CA ARG A 1089 23.48 11.52 33.31
C ARG A 1089 24.31 12.28 34.35
N GLY A 1090 25.28 13.10 33.92
CA GLY A 1090 26.05 14.00 34.77
C GLY A 1090 25.19 15.10 35.38
N GLN A 1091 24.27 15.68 34.60
CA GLN A 1091 23.25 16.61 35.10
C GLN A 1091 22.30 15.94 36.09
N MET A 1092 21.78 14.74 35.80
CA MET A 1092 20.94 14.01 36.74
C MET A 1092 21.68 13.62 38.03
N LEU A 1093 22.97 13.28 37.96
CA LEU A 1093 23.81 13.03 39.13
C LEU A 1093 24.03 14.31 39.95
N GLY A 1094 24.25 15.45 39.29
CA GLY A 1094 24.32 16.75 39.94
C GLY A 1094 23.02 17.11 40.66
N ASP A 1095 21.87 16.90 40.00
CA ASP A 1095 20.54 17.10 40.61
C ASP A 1095 20.29 16.13 41.78
N LEU A 1096 20.81 14.90 41.71
CA LEU A 1096 20.69 13.91 42.79
C LEU A 1096 21.59 14.25 43.97
N GLU A 1097 22.80 14.78 43.71
CA GLU A 1097 23.72 15.29 44.73
C GLU A 1097 23.15 16.54 45.41
N GLU A 1098 22.52 17.44 44.66
CA GLU A 1098 21.82 18.60 45.20
C GLU A 1098 20.61 18.18 46.07
N ARG A 1099 19.87 17.15 45.65
CA ARG A 1099 18.81 16.53 46.47
C ARG A 1099 19.38 15.85 47.72
N PHE A 1100 20.51 15.14 47.64
CA PHE A 1100 21.15 14.53 48.82
C PHE A 1100 21.68 15.59 49.79
N ASN A 1101 22.26 16.68 49.30
CA ASN A 1101 22.70 17.80 50.13
C ASN A 1101 21.50 18.48 50.81
N SER A 1102 20.39 18.67 50.08
CA SER A 1102 19.15 19.21 50.67
C SER A 1102 18.54 18.27 51.72
N LEU A 1103 18.66 16.95 51.52
CA LEU A 1103 18.20 15.94 52.46
C LEU A 1103 19.11 15.88 53.70
N GLU A 1104 20.42 16.01 53.53
CA GLU A 1104 21.39 16.09 54.63
C GLU A 1104 21.14 17.34 55.47
N GLU A 1105 20.94 18.50 54.84
CA GLU A 1105 20.63 19.76 55.52
C GLU A 1105 19.27 19.69 56.25
N GLY A 1106 18.26 19.09 55.60
CA GLY A 1106 16.98 18.75 56.23
C GLY A 1106 17.11 17.81 57.42
N SER A 1107 17.99 16.80 57.34
CA SER A 1107 18.25 15.86 58.43
C SER A 1107 19.00 16.52 59.59
N ARG A 1108 19.98 17.40 59.33
CA ARG A 1108 20.69 18.18 60.36
C ARG A 1108 19.76 19.17 61.05
N SER A 1109 18.86 19.80 60.28
CA SER A 1109 17.77 20.64 60.80
C SER A 1109 16.86 19.84 61.75
N MET A 1110 16.39 18.67 61.33
CA MET A 1110 15.57 17.79 62.17
C MET A 1110 16.32 17.31 63.42
N VAL A 1111 17.60 16.95 63.33
CA VAL A 1111 18.42 16.57 64.48
C VAL A 1111 18.64 17.76 65.42
N ALA A 1112 18.84 18.97 64.90
CA ALA A 1112 18.93 20.18 65.71
C ALA A 1112 17.60 20.52 66.40
N GLN A 1113 16.47 20.31 65.70
CA GLN A 1113 15.13 20.48 66.25
C GLN A 1113 14.81 19.42 67.31
N ALA A 1114 15.21 18.16 67.08
CA ALA A 1114 15.09 17.08 68.05
C ALA A 1114 15.97 17.35 69.29
N LYS A 1115 17.21 17.85 69.12
CA LYS A 1115 18.06 18.29 70.24
C LYS A 1115 17.45 19.47 70.99
N ARG A 1116 16.84 20.44 70.30
CA ARG A 1116 16.12 21.56 70.93
C ARG A 1116 14.88 21.11 71.69
N LEU A 1117 14.11 20.18 71.14
CA LEU A 1117 12.96 19.58 71.82
C LEU A 1117 13.42 18.76 73.03
N ALA A 1118 14.50 17.99 72.90
CA ALA A 1118 15.09 17.23 73.99
C ALA A 1118 15.63 18.13 75.12
N THR A 1119 16.26 19.27 74.77
CA THR A 1119 16.70 20.25 75.77
C THR A 1119 15.54 21.05 76.36
N GLN A 1120 14.46 21.32 75.61
CA GLN A 1120 13.24 21.91 76.17
C GLN A 1120 12.51 20.94 77.11
N SER A 1121 12.46 19.63 76.79
CA SER A 1121 11.91 18.62 77.69
C SER A 1121 12.80 18.43 78.93
N ALA A 1122 14.13 18.52 78.79
CA ALA A 1122 15.06 18.47 79.92
C ALA A 1122 15.02 19.75 80.78
N ALA A 1123 14.80 20.92 80.18
CA ALA A 1123 14.66 22.19 80.90
C ALA A 1123 13.32 22.31 81.63
N LYS A 1124 12.24 21.72 81.10
CA LYS A 1124 10.96 21.57 81.82
C LYS A 1124 11.01 20.59 82.99
N SER A 1125 12.02 19.70 83.03
CA SER A 1125 12.24 18.76 84.14
C SER A 1125 12.95 19.38 85.34
N TRP A 1126 13.51 20.60 85.24
CA TRP A 1126 14.31 21.22 86.31
C TRP A 1126 13.60 22.39 87.02
N PHE A 1127 12.51 22.93 86.46
CA PHE A 1127 11.63 23.85 87.17
C PHE A 1127 10.35 23.11 87.57
N GLY A 1128 10.38 22.47 88.74
CA GLY A 1128 9.17 21.97 89.37
C GLY A 1128 8.35 23.11 89.94
N PHE A 1129 7.18 23.37 89.34
CA PHE A 1129 5.90 23.69 89.98
C PHE A 1129 4.77 23.43 88.99
#